data_AF-A0A310SJC6-F1
#
_entry.id   AF-A0A310SJC6-F1
#
_cell.length_a   1.000
_cell.length_b   1.000
_cell.length_c   1.000
_cell.angle_alpha   90.00
_cell.angle_beta   90.00
_cell.angle_gamma   90.00
#
_symmetry.space_group_name_H-M   'P 1'
#
loop_
_entity.id
_entity.type
_entity.pdbx_description
1 polymer ?
#
loop_
_entity_poly.entity_id
_entity_poly.type
_entity_poly.pdbx_seq_one_letter_code
_entity_poly.pdbx_strand_id
1 'polypeptide(L)'
;MPDKVAPAEKQVLGPVKTIKDNNEAVKLKKELGLLDGVAIIVGIIVGAGIFVSPKGVLKNSGSVGQALIVWIFSGVLSLIGALCYAELAGGRVINLGNFERSSQSSSEGKKPTDASDLEENRNPWAKPHSRSGIVPPLPKEDAPRAHGTMIPKSGGDYAYISDAFGPLPAFLYLWVALFILVPTGNAITALTFAQYILQPVWHGCIPPYAAVRLLAAVITCLLTAINCYNVKWATRVQDIFTGTKIFALIIIMVAGLWWLCMGHTENFHHPMDGTNTQPGYIALAVYSGLFSYSGWNYLNFVTEELKDPYKNLPKAICISLPLVTVIYVLANIAYFVVLTQDEILASNAVAVTFGDKLLGVMSWIMPLFVACSTFGALNGAIFASSRLFFVGARNGHLPSAIALINLRNLTPMPSLIFLCIITLALLIIEDVYVLINYVSFVEALFTTLSVSGLLWLRYKSPDRERPIKVSILLPIIFFVICAFLVTFPCYVSPWEVGVGVIIILSGIPMYWIFIQWKKKPKWVIRSSLKKKEYHEFEKSLNVLQNYAALKGLVDDDIDFLANVIMNTGLGATKLVPLVKCLVPVYKVPEHTVKSILSWCLSSINELPITLSTVIIQWIIGILDYQLIDEKVINIYYNVFFYWMLKKERLERHIARLIHVLTKPEDISRRNVTRLLALHKKYSKPQKHIIVLLSLFKSYKPELVPEKVLYINTKSAWSPIPEILQVMLQDAQTRFENQQVQDSNLNSFNWDKFMTKKTESYSTVPLIPSIGYFQIGSSIFKEKKTKPIFDVSSTEELGRLHLDIELPCNAVSLLANTAGFHLLTFADFQYQSRFSYNLYNTLIRAFMLENEKFSAEEINKLLDMTIEFSRYMQQDILIVNRFLDEYLYYNTGEYQSKLLTLLQWTTSMSINDLQEKILVHIQNMFYESNLSTKCEIIKMLKMLITNLFVSQGFEDCCHKTPAPFLGQNAMNNFEEAIPILTKISEDLITSGLNMYLYDILFLSEALSFYEEICTLENRSAILSFTLAPPAVIYACLITKHCAILSRICKLLLRYYDRSSKLKNRKTRKLLKKEIHTTLVYAKDIVAALWYNTHSKESSNVLQNILMNVMTNLEYCNTDRFLNIDNHYAFLPYKCVLNETGLNISTKEDTMSVALYYCPIISEFLNVFKNQR
;
A
#
# COMPACT_ATOMS: atom_id res chain seq x y z
N MET A 1 8.48 46.41 -29.40
CA MET A 1 9.75 46.51 -28.63
C MET A 1 9.72 45.49 -27.49
N PRO A 2 10.87 45.08 -26.93
CA PRO A 2 11.04 43.83 -26.17
C PRO A 2 10.83 44.07 -24.65
N ASP A 3 10.84 43.11 -23.72
CA ASP A 3 11.65 41.88 -23.48
C ASP A 3 10.77 40.78 -22.82
N LYS A 4 11.10 39.47 -22.71
CA LYS A 4 12.15 38.60 -23.29
C LYS A 4 11.73 37.12 -23.14
N VAL A 5 12.06 36.25 -24.09
CA VAL A 5 12.04 34.77 -23.94
C VAL A 5 13.25 34.19 -24.70
N ALA A 6 14.02 33.31 -24.07
CA ALA A 6 15.21 32.68 -24.65
C ALA A 6 14.87 31.38 -25.41
N PRO A 7 15.59 31.02 -26.50
CA PRO A 7 15.29 29.85 -27.31
C PRO A 7 15.74 28.53 -26.65
N ALA A 8 15.08 27.42 -27.04
CA ALA A 8 15.40 26.08 -26.54
C ALA A 8 16.77 25.59 -27.04
N GLU A 9 17.62 25.14 -26.12
CA GLU A 9 18.96 24.64 -26.41
C GLU A 9 18.94 23.14 -26.78
N LYS A 10 19.72 22.74 -27.81
CA LYS A 10 19.75 21.36 -28.31
C LYS A 10 20.62 20.47 -27.42
N GLN A 11 20.02 19.74 -26.48
CA GLN A 11 20.74 18.63 -25.83
C GLN A 11 20.94 17.47 -26.81
N VAL A 12 22.21 17.24 -27.16
CA VAL A 12 22.65 16.14 -28.02
C VAL A 12 22.48 14.81 -27.28
N LEU A 13 21.92 13.81 -27.98
CA LEU A 13 21.68 12.49 -27.41
C LEU A 13 23.02 11.79 -27.12
N GLY A 14 23.36 11.64 -25.84
CA GLY A 14 24.53 10.85 -25.40
C GLY A 14 24.38 9.36 -25.76
N PRO A 15 25.48 8.62 -25.92
CA PRO A 15 25.42 7.22 -26.32
C PRO A 15 24.71 6.36 -25.28
N VAL A 16 23.78 5.52 -25.74
CA VAL A 16 23.00 4.60 -24.91
C VAL A 16 23.95 3.64 -24.18
N LYS A 17 23.99 3.72 -22.84
CA LYS A 17 24.70 2.74 -22.02
C LYS A 17 24.01 1.39 -22.11
N THR A 18 24.72 0.40 -22.67
CA THR A 18 24.32 -1.00 -22.59
C THR A 18 24.24 -1.45 -21.14
N ILE A 19 23.12 -2.05 -20.76
CA ILE A 19 22.95 -2.66 -19.43
C ILE A 19 23.87 -3.89 -19.38
N LYS A 20 24.86 -3.88 -18.48
CA LYS A 20 25.68 -5.05 -18.15
C LYS A 20 24.94 -5.92 -17.13
N ASP A 21 25.17 -7.23 -17.16
CA ASP A 21 24.51 -8.18 -16.27
C ASP A 21 24.86 -7.96 -14.79
N ASN A 22 23.89 -7.46 -14.01
CA ASN A 22 24.01 -7.29 -12.57
C ASN A 22 23.78 -8.62 -11.84
N ASN A 23 24.71 -9.56 -12.02
CA ASN A 23 24.89 -10.73 -11.13
C ASN A 23 25.52 -10.28 -9.79
N GLU A 24 24.93 -9.26 -9.16
CA GLU A 24 25.40 -8.72 -7.90
C GLU A 24 24.91 -9.60 -6.74
N ALA A 25 25.85 -10.35 -6.15
CA ALA A 25 25.64 -11.01 -4.87
C ALA A 25 25.13 -9.99 -3.84
N VAL A 26 24.15 -10.39 -3.03
CA VAL A 26 23.52 -9.54 -1.99
C VAL A 26 24.59 -9.06 -1.01
N LYS A 27 24.98 -7.80 -1.13
CA LYS A 27 25.93 -7.11 -0.25
C LYS A 27 25.19 -6.45 0.90
N LEU A 28 25.71 -6.61 2.13
CA LEU A 28 25.27 -5.83 3.28
C LEU A 28 25.58 -4.34 3.04
N LYS A 29 24.72 -3.45 3.53
CA LYS A 29 24.92 -2.00 3.38
C LYS A 29 25.99 -1.49 4.34
N LYS A 30 26.85 -0.60 3.84
CA LYS A 30 27.93 0.02 4.62
C LYS A 30 27.43 1.25 5.38
N GLU A 31 26.75 1.00 6.50
CA GLU A 31 26.09 2.05 7.27
C GLU A 31 26.89 2.47 8.52
N LEU A 32 27.74 1.60 9.07
CA LEU A 32 28.48 1.85 10.32
C LEU A 32 29.74 2.71 10.12
N GLY A 33 29.91 3.73 10.95
CA GLY A 33 31.09 4.60 11.01
C GLY A 33 32.18 4.13 11.99
N LEU A 34 33.21 4.96 12.17
CA LEU A 34 34.34 4.65 13.07
C LEU A 34 33.91 4.61 14.56
N LEU A 35 33.09 5.58 14.99
CA LEU A 35 32.60 5.64 16.38
C LEU A 35 31.66 4.47 16.68
N ASP A 36 30.77 4.13 15.74
CA ASP A 36 29.90 2.96 15.85
C ASP A 36 30.71 1.67 15.96
N GLY A 37 31.78 1.53 15.17
CA GLY A 37 32.75 0.44 15.28
C GLY A 37 33.43 0.36 16.66
N VAL A 38 33.90 1.48 17.22
CA VAL A 38 34.47 1.52 18.58
C VAL A 38 33.43 1.13 19.63
N ALA A 39 32.22 1.70 19.55
CA ALA A 39 31.11 1.43 20.46
C ALA A 39 30.66 -0.04 20.41
N ILE A 40 30.67 -0.67 19.24
CA ILE A 40 30.40 -2.10 19.06
C ILE A 40 31.50 -2.96 19.72
N ILE A 41 32.78 -2.62 19.58
CA ILE A 41 33.86 -3.43 20.20
C ILE A 41 33.79 -3.35 21.73
N VAL A 42 33.70 -2.13 22.28
CA VAL A 42 33.51 -1.94 23.73
C VAL A 42 32.20 -2.62 24.18
N GLY A 43 31.14 -2.49 23.37
CA GLY A 43 29.83 -3.09 23.58
C GLY A 43 29.79 -4.62 23.51
N ILE A 44 30.75 -5.29 22.88
CA ILE A 44 30.88 -6.76 22.86
C ILE A 44 31.81 -7.25 23.97
N ILE A 45 33.00 -6.65 24.11
CA ILE A 45 34.02 -7.13 25.05
C ILE A 45 33.63 -6.83 26.51
N VAL A 46 33.09 -5.65 26.80
CA VAL A 46 32.64 -5.32 28.16
C VAL A 46 31.38 -6.13 28.46
N GLY A 47 31.52 -7.25 29.17
CA GLY A 47 30.44 -8.20 29.43
C GLY A 47 30.45 -8.75 30.85
N ALA A 48 30.06 -10.01 31.01
CA ALA A 48 30.02 -10.70 32.30
C ALA A 48 31.41 -10.92 32.93
N GLY A 49 32.45 -11.13 32.10
CA GLY A 49 33.75 -11.64 32.56
C GLY A 49 34.39 -10.84 33.68
N ILE A 50 34.32 -9.50 33.63
CA ILE A 50 34.91 -8.61 34.65
C ILE A 50 34.30 -8.77 36.06
N PHE A 51 33.18 -9.48 36.18
CA PHE A 51 32.52 -9.82 37.45
C PHE A 51 32.86 -11.25 37.94
N VAL A 52 33.70 -11.99 37.20
CA VAL A 52 34.09 -13.40 37.48
C VAL A 52 35.61 -13.54 37.52
N SER A 53 36.27 -13.08 36.45
CA SER A 53 37.71 -13.19 36.24
C SER A 53 38.58 -12.65 37.38
N PRO A 54 38.25 -11.57 38.13
CA PRO A 54 39.12 -11.08 39.20
C PRO A 54 39.51 -12.16 40.22
N LYS A 55 38.56 -12.99 40.64
CA LYS A 55 38.78 -14.11 41.57
C LYS A 55 39.61 -15.23 40.93
N GLY A 56 39.34 -15.57 39.66
CA GLY A 56 40.11 -16.59 38.93
C GLY A 56 41.55 -16.17 38.64
N VAL A 57 41.77 -14.90 38.28
CA VAL A 57 43.09 -14.29 38.10
C VAL A 57 43.84 -14.31 39.43
N LEU A 58 43.27 -13.78 40.52
CA LEU A 58 43.92 -13.74 41.83
C LEU A 58 44.25 -15.14 42.37
N LYS A 59 43.30 -16.09 42.32
CA LYS A 59 43.48 -17.49 42.75
C LYS A 59 44.69 -18.16 42.08
N ASN A 60 44.94 -17.85 40.81
CA ASN A 60 46.03 -18.43 40.04
C ASN A 60 47.34 -17.61 40.14
N SER A 61 47.28 -16.28 40.22
CA SER A 61 48.46 -15.40 40.31
C SER A 61 49.06 -15.30 41.72
N GLY A 62 48.27 -15.54 42.78
CA GLY A 62 48.70 -15.55 44.18
C GLY A 62 48.93 -14.17 44.81
N SER A 63 49.06 -13.10 44.02
CA SER A 63 49.26 -11.73 44.50
C SER A 63 48.51 -10.68 43.67
N VAL A 64 48.22 -9.52 44.29
CA VAL A 64 47.50 -8.39 43.68
C VAL A 64 48.29 -7.76 42.53
N GLY A 65 49.61 -7.56 42.70
CA GLY A 65 50.48 -7.00 41.69
C GLY A 65 50.60 -7.90 40.46
N GLN A 66 50.77 -9.20 40.65
CA GLN A 66 50.78 -10.15 39.54
C GLN A 66 49.41 -10.26 38.86
N ALA A 67 48.30 -10.15 39.62
CA ALA A 67 46.96 -10.10 39.04
C ALA A 67 46.79 -8.90 38.10
N LEU A 68 47.23 -7.70 38.51
CA LEU A 68 47.17 -6.50 37.67
C LEU A 68 48.07 -6.61 36.43
N ILE A 69 49.27 -7.22 36.55
CA ILE A 69 50.13 -7.53 35.40
C ILE A 69 49.42 -8.46 34.41
N VAL A 70 48.74 -9.51 34.88
CA VAL A 70 47.96 -10.44 34.05
C VAL A 70 46.82 -9.73 33.31
N TRP A 71 46.12 -8.77 33.94
CA TRP A 71 45.09 -7.96 33.29
C TRP A 71 45.63 -7.07 32.17
N ILE A 72 46.77 -6.41 32.39
CA ILE A 72 47.45 -5.60 31.36
C ILE A 72 47.95 -6.49 30.22
N PHE A 73 48.61 -7.60 30.55
CA PHE A 73 49.15 -8.56 29.58
C PHE A 73 48.05 -9.14 28.69
N SER A 74 46.91 -9.53 29.28
CA SER A 74 45.76 -10.07 28.53
C SER A 74 45.17 -9.02 27.56
N GLY A 75 45.06 -7.75 27.98
CA GLY A 75 44.60 -6.66 27.11
C GLY A 75 45.54 -6.37 25.94
N VAL A 76 46.85 -6.34 26.19
CA VAL A 76 47.87 -6.22 25.13
C VAL A 76 47.85 -7.44 24.20
N LEU A 77 47.66 -8.65 24.74
CA LEU A 77 47.60 -9.88 23.97
C LEU A 77 46.39 -9.91 23.02
N SER A 78 45.20 -9.49 23.51
CA SER A 78 44.01 -9.31 22.67
C SER A 78 44.19 -8.21 21.61
N LEU A 79 44.91 -7.11 21.89
CA LEU A 79 45.24 -6.09 20.90
C LEU A 79 46.12 -6.64 19.77
N ILE A 80 47.16 -7.42 20.10
CA ILE A 80 48.02 -8.08 19.12
C ILE A 80 47.20 -9.08 18.28
N GLY A 81 46.35 -9.89 18.93
CA GLY A 81 45.48 -10.86 18.25
C GLY A 81 44.50 -10.20 17.27
N ALA A 82 43.78 -9.17 17.72
CA ALA A 82 42.85 -8.42 16.89
C ALA A 82 43.55 -7.78 15.66
N LEU A 83 44.77 -7.27 15.82
CA LEU A 83 45.55 -6.72 14.70
C LEU A 83 46.03 -7.79 13.71
N CYS A 84 46.39 -8.99 14.20
CA CYS A 84 46.71 -10.12 13.32
C CYS A 84 45.48 -10.59 12.53
N TYR A 85 44.31 -10.61 13.18
CA TYR A 85 43.03 -10.96 12.55
C TYR A 85 42.56 -9.89 11.56
N ALA A 86 42.84 -8.61 11.81
CA ALA A 86 42.56 -7.53 10.88
C ALA A 86 43.33 -7.67 9.55
N GLU A 87 44.52 -8.29 9.53
CA GLU A 87 45.20 -8.69 8.27
C GLU A 87 44.52 -9.89 7.59
N LEU A 88 44.04 -10.88 8.35
CA LEU A 88 43.29 -12.01 7.80
C LEU A 88 41.95 -11.57 7.16
N ALA A 89 41.24 -10.61 7.78
CA ALA A 89 40.02 -10.02 7.24
C ALA A 89 40.27 -8.99 6.12
N GLY A 90 41.38 -8.24 6.22
CA GLY A 90 41.64 -7.00 5.50
C GLY A 90 42.05 -7.13 4.03
N GLY A 91 41.23 -7.79 3.20
CA GLY A 91 41.45 -7.90 1.75
C GLY A 91 40.60 -6.94 0.90
N ARG A 92 41.07 -6.62 -0.32
CA ARG A 92 40.55 -5.51 -1.14
C ARG A 92 39.19 -5.80 -1.78
N VAL A 93 38.30 -4.81 -1.76
CA VAL A 93 37.18 -4.68 -2.70
C VAL A 93 37.68 -3.86 -3.88
N ILE A 94 37.73 -4.47 -5.06
CA ILE A 94 38.07 -3.76 -6.29
C ILE A 94 36.82 -3.02 -6.76
N ASN A 95 36.85 -1.68 -6.73
CA ASN A 95 35.87 -0.88 -7.45
C ASN A 95 36.09 -1.05 -8.96
N LEU A 96 35.29 -1.89 -9.60
CA LEU A 96 35.26 -2.13 -11.05
C LEU A 96 34.68 -0.94 -11.84
N GLY A 97 35.21 0.26 -11.59
CA GLY A 97 34.80 1.52 -12.24
C GLY A 97 35.92 2.27 -12.96
N ASN A 98 37.19 2.04 -12.60
CA ASN A 98 38.33 2.83 -13.09
C ASN A 98 39.48 1.94 -13.65
N PHE A 99 39.18 1.07 -14.62
CA PHE A 99 40.23 0.36 -15.38
C PHE A 99 39.99 0.31 -16.91
N GLU A 100 39.23 1.28 -17.43
CA GLU A 100 39.09 1.57 -18.88
C GLU A 100 39.50 3.03 -19.16
N ARG A 101 40.71 3.44 -18.73
CA ARG A 101 41.22 4.80 -18.99
C ARG A 101 42.75 4.97 -19.04
N SER A 102 43.48 3.93 -19.47
CA SER A 102 44.95 3.97 -19.60
C SER A 102 45.50 3.06 -20.72
N SER A 103 44.81 2.98 -21.86
CA SER A 103 45.20 2.07 -22.97
C SER A 103 44.74 2.52 -24.38
N GLN A 104 44.55 3.81 -24.64
CA GLN A 104 44.37 4.36 -26.00
C GLN A 104 45.15 5.68 -26.19
N SER A 105 46.44 5.58 -26.54
CA SER A 105 47.25 6.73 -27.01
C SER A 105 48.53 6.29 -27.76
N SER A 106 48.43 5.33 -28.69
CA SER A 106 49.58 4.95 -29.54
C SER A 106 49.17 4.25 -30.84
N SER A 107 49.95 4.52 -31.90
CA SER A 107 50.10 3.80 -33.18
C SER A 107 48.85 3.54 -34.04
N GLU A 108 48.76 4.32 -35.12
CA GLU A 108 48.12 3.95 -36.39
C GLU A 108 48.81 2.72 -37.03
N GLY A 109 48.18 2.04 -38.02
CA GLY A 109 48.96 1.22 -38.98
C GLY A 109 48.28 0.06 -39.70
N LYS A 110 47.95 0.28 -40.98
CA LYS A 110 47.85 -0.70 -42.11
C LYS A 110 46.72 -1.75 -42.16
N LYS A 111 46.33 -2.01 -43.42
CA LYS A 111 45.44 -3.05 -43.99
C LYS A 111 46.32 -4.12 -44.72
N PRO A 112 45.77 -5.12 -45.45
CA PRO A 112 44.80 -6.19 -45.10
C PRO A 112 45.34 -7.57 -45.59
N THR A 113 44.52 -8.37 -46.31
CA THR A 113 44.82 -9.62 -47.09
C THR A 113 45.11 -10.91 -46.28
N ASP A 114 44.69 -12.11 -46.68
CA ASP A 114 43.68 -12.54 -47.68
C ASP A 114 43.18 -14.00 -47.44
N ALA A 115 42.13 -14.40 -48.19
CA ALA A 115 41.70 -15.75 -48.68
C ALA A 115 42.26 -17.07 -48.05
N SER A 116 41.52 -18.20 -47.94
CA SER A 116 40.11 -18.60 -48.20
C SER A 116 39.90 -20.09 -47.69
N ASP A 117 39.00 -21.01 -48.08
CA ASP A 117 37.95 -21.11 -49.13
C ASP A 117 36.88 -22.23 -48.92
N LEU A 118 35.99 -22.38 -49.92
CA LEU A 118 35.05 -23.44 -50.35
C LEU A 118 34.93 -24.84 -49.65
N GLU A 119 33.66 -25.24 -49.40
CA GLU A 119 32.98 -26.52 -49.79
C GLU A 119 33.43 -27.91 -49.23
N GLU A 120 32.65 -29.02 -49.22
CA GLU A 120 31.24 -29.27 -49.61
C GLU A 120 30.52 -30.38 -48.76
N ASN A 121 29.31 -30.75 -49.22
CA ASN A 121 28.27 -31.67 -48.71
C ASN A 121 28.61 -33.09 -48.15
N ARG A 122 27.83 -33.47 -47.11
CA ARG A 122 27.13 -34.77 -46.85
C ARG A 122 27.85 -36.05 -46.35
N ASN A 123 27.41 -36.47 -45.14
CA ASN A 123 26.93 -37.82 -44.72
C ASN A 123 26.82 -38.90 -45.83
N PRO A 124 27.11 -40.21 -45.55
CA PRO A 124 26.02 -41.10 -45.09
C PRO A 124 26.36 -42.41 -44.26
N TRP A 125 25.29 -43.07 -43.77
CA TRP A 125 25.12 -44.47 -43.31
C TRP A 125 25.57 -44.99 -41.90
N ALA A 126 24.73 -45.93 -41.41
CA ALA A 126 24.98 -47.11 -40.55
C ALA A 126 25.22 -47.01 -39.01
N LYS A 127 24.32 -47.72 -38.28
CA LYS A 127 24.52 -48.45 -37.00
C LYS A 127 24.76 -49.95 -37.34
N PRO A 128 25.11 -50.92 -36.44
CA PRO A 128 24.85 -50.95 -34.98
C PRO A 128 25.86 -51.69 -34.04
N HIS A 129 25.58 -51.64 -32.72
CA HIS A 129 26.11 -52.52 -31.63
C HIS A 129 27.65 -52.46 -31.37
N SER A 130 28.23 -52.95 -30.26
CA SER A 130 27.68 -53.68 -29.08
C SER A 130 28.28 -53.17 -27.74
N ARG A 131 28.33 -54.00 -26.68
CA ARG A 131 28.71 -53.63 -25.29
C ARG A 131 30.21 -53.76 -25.02
N SER A 132 30.79 -52.82 -24.27
CA SER A 132 31.46 -53.07 -22.97
C SER A 132 31.95 -51.74 -22.38
N GLY A 133 32.34 -51.72 -21.10
CA GLY A 133 32.61 -50.48 -20.36
C GLY A 133 34.08 -50.25 -20.01
N ILE A 134 34.61 -49.10 -20.42
CA ILE A 134 35.69 -48.37 -19.73
C ILE A 134 35.19 -46.93 -19.55
N VAL A 135 35.36 -46.36 -18.35
CA VAL A 135 35.21 -44.92 -18.13
C VAL A 135 36.62 -44.36 -17.87
N PRO A 136 37.20 -43.59 -18.81
CA PRO A 136 38.47 -42.90 -18.58
C PRO A 136 38.31 -41.80 -17.51
N PRO A 137 39.42 -41.35 -16.87
CA PRO A 137 39.35 -40.39 -15.78
C PRO A 137 38.83 -39.02 -16.24
N LEU A 138 37.96 -38.41 -15.41
CA LEU A 138 37.55 -37.02 -15.59
C LEU A 138 38.75 -36.07 -15.30
N PRO A 139 38.83 -34.91 -15.98
CA PRO A 139 39.93 -33.97 -15.83
C PRO A 139 39.94 -33.29 -14.46
N LYS A 140 41.06 -32.65 -14.12
CA LYS A 140 41.14 -31.72 -13.01
C LYS A 140 40.35 -30.46 -13.37
N GLU A 141 39.24 -30.20 -12.67
CA GLU A 141 38.55 -28.91 -12.76
C GLU A 141 39.24 -27.89 -11.85
N ASP A 142 39.81 -26.84 -12.44
CA ASP A 142 40.35 -25.70 -11.71
C ASP A 142 39.22 -24.90 -11.05
N ALA A 143 39.40 -24.56 -9.77
CA ALA A 143 38.36 -23.88 -8.99
C ALA A 143 38.12 -22.43 -9.49
N PRO A 144 36.87 -21.95 -9.56
CA PRO A 144 36.55 -20.61 -10.04
C PRO A 144 37.14 -19.53 -9.11
N ARG A 145 37.98 -18.66 -9.69
CA ARG A 145 38.64 -17.54 -8.98
C ARG A 145 37.66 -16.40 -8.68
N ALA A 146 36.89 -16.54 -7.60
CA ALA A 146 36.09 -15.46 -7.06
C ALA A 146 36.99 -14.38 -6.43
N HIS A 147 37.08 -13.20 -7.06
CA HIS A 147 37.90 -12.09 -6.57
C HIS A 147 37.12 -11.17 -5.62
N GLY A 148 37.49 -11.21 -4.35
CA GLY A 148 37.02 -10.29 -3.31
C GLY A 148 37.66 -10.66 -1.98
N THR A 149 38.20 -9.68 -1.27
CA THR A 149 39.02 -9.86 -0.05
C THR A 149 40.15 -10.92 -0.18
N MET A 150 40.80 -11.31 0.93
CA MET A 150 41.72 -12.44 0.93
C MET A 150 40.93 -13.77 1.08
N ILE A 151 39.80 -13.73 1.78
CA ILE A 151 38.91 -14.85 2.08
C ILE A 151 37.46 -14.32 2.18
N PRO A 152 36.67 -14.31 1.09
CA PRO A 152 35.33 -13.67 1.05
C PRO A 152 34.26 -14.60 1.63
N LYS A 153 34.34 -14.89 2.93
CA LYS A 153 33.36 -15.69 3.66
C LYS A 153 33.15 -15.09 5.05
N SER A 154 32.05 -14.35 5.24
CA SER A 154 31.52 -14.07 6.57
C SER A 154 31.42 -15.39 7.35
N GLY A 155 32.24 -15.52 8.40
CA GLY A 155 32.65 -16.82 8.94
C GLY A 155 33.92 -16.81 9.81
N GLY A 156 34.75 -15.75 9.75
CA GLY A 156 35.84 -15.52 10.73
C GLY A 156 36.85 -16.67 10.78
N ASP A 157 37.19 -17.14 11.99
CA ASP A 157 38.10 -18.29 12.22
C ASP A 157 37.82 -19.51 11.33
N TYR A 158 36.54 -19.90 11.19
CA TYR A 158 36.14 -20.99 10.31
C TYR A 158 36.61 -20.75 8.85
N ALA A 159 36.50 -19.51 8.37
CA ALA A 159 36.90 -19.14 7.02
C ALA A 159 38.43 -19.06 6.88
N TYR A 160 39.12 -18.50 7.87
CA TYR A 160 40.59 -18.39 7.89
C TYR A 160 41.26 -19.76 7.89
N ILE A 161 40.79 -20.66 8.76
CA ILE A 161 41.22 -22.05 8.84
C ILE A 161 40.87 -22.81 7.54
N SER A 162 39.72 -22.53 6.93
CA SER A 162 39.28 -23.17 5.67
C SER A 162 40.15 -22.81 4.46
N ASP A 163 40.72 -21.61 4.37
CA ASP A 163 41.57 -21.20 3.23
C ASP A 163 43.03 -21.62 3.43
N ALA A 164 43.50 -21.60 4.69
CA ALA A 164 44.85 -22.06 5.04
C ALA A 164 44.98 -23.60 5.00
N PHE A 165 44.11 -24.32 5.72
CA PHE A 165 44.28 -25.76 5.98
C PHE A 165 43.17 -26.64 5.38
N GLY A 166 42.18 -26.05 4.71
CA GLY A 166 41.13 -26.79 4.02
C GLY A 166 39.97 -27.26 4.91
N PRO A 167 39.11 -28.18 4.41
CA PRO A 167 37.78 -28.41 4.97
C PRO A 167 37.77 -29.19 6.30
N LEU A 168 38.72 -30.09 6.54
CA LEU A 168 38.74 -30.88 7.78
C LEU A 168 39.01 -30.00 9.03
N PRO A 169 40.08 -29.20 9.11
CA PRO A 169 40.30 -28.32 10.28
C PRO A 169 39.19 -27.29 10.46
N ALA A 170 38.59 -26.79 9.37
CA ALA A 170 37.45 -25.89 9.44
C ALA A 170 36.18 -26.59 9.98
N PHE A 171 35.95 -27.87 9.66
CA PHE A 171 34.92 -28.67 10.31
C PHE A 171 35.22 -28.87 11.80
N LEU A 172 36.47 -29.16 12.19
CA LEU A 172 36.82 -29.35 13.60
C LEU A 172 36.59 -28.08 14.43
N TYR A 173 36.95 -26.90 13.91
CA TYR A 173 36.59 -25.62 14.54
C TYR A 173 35.07 -25.48 14.71
N LEU A 174 34.29 -25.74 13.65
CA LEU A 174 32.83 -25.61 13.68
C LEU A 174 32.15 -26.60 14.64
N TRP A 175 32.65 -27.84 14.70
CA TRP A 175 32.20 -28.88 15.62
C TRP A 175 32.43 -28.45 17.07
N VAL A 176 33.61 -27.92 17.36
CA VAL A 176 34.00 -27.54 18.72
C VAL A 176 33.41 -26.19 19.14
N ALA A 177 33.14 -25.29 18.20
CA ALA A 177 32.35 -24.09 18.45
C ALA A 177 30.88 -24.41 18.81
N LEU A 178 30.32 -25.48 18.23
CA LEU A 178 28.97 -25.96 18.48
C LEU A 178 28.82 -26.67 19.83
N PHE A 179 29.86 -27.37 20.32
CA PHE A 179 29.79 -28.15 21.57
C PHE A 179 30.50 -27.52 22.77
N ILE A 180 31.56 -26.71 22.59
CA ILE A 180 32.34 -26.10 23.68
C ILE A 180 32.24 -24.58 23.67
N LEU A 181 32.77 -23.88 22.64
CA LEU A 181 33.02 -22.43 22.76
C LEU A 181 31.75 -21.62 23.06
N VAL A 182 30.71 -21.75 22.22
CA VAL A 182 29.45 -21.02 22.43
C VAL A 182 28.67 -21.57 23.64
N PRO A 183 28.44 -22.89 23.77
CA PRO A 183 27.61 -23.40 24.87
C PRO A 183 28.20 -23.13 26.26
N THR A 184 29.52 -23.27 26.42
CA THR A 184 30.17 -23.06 27.71
C THR A 184 30.21 -21.57 28.08
N GLY A 185 30.42 -20.66 27.12
CA GLY A 185 30.30 -19.21 27.36
C GLY A 185 28.89 -18.80 27.80
N ASN A 186 27.86 -19.34 27.14
CA ASN A 186 26.47 -19.15 27.56
C ASN A 186 26.20 -19.74 28.96
N ALA A 187 26.73 -20.92 29.29
CA ALA A 187 26.58 -21.52 30.61
C ALA A 187 27.26 -20.70 31.72
N ILE A 188 28.48 -20.19 31.47
CA ILE A 188 29.17 -19.27 32.41
C ILE A 188 28.32 -18.03 32.66
N THR A 189 27.88 -17.33 31.60
CA THR A 189 27.08 -16.10 31.74
C THR A 189 25.75 -16.36 32.47
N ALA A 190 25.06 -17.47 32.19
CA ALA A 190 23.84 -17.88 32.88
C ALA A 190 24.05 -18.20 34.37
N LEU A 191 25.13 -18.91 34.72
CA LEU A 191 25.49 -19.20 36.12
C LEU A 191 25.83 -17.91 36.88
N THR A 192 26.53 -16.98 36.25
CA THR A 192 26.91 -15.70 36.89
C THR A 192 25.71 -14.79 37.12
N PHE A 193 24.76 -14.73 36.18
CA PHE A 193 23.45 -14.08 36.41
C PHE A 193 22.78 -14.63 37.66
N ALA A 194 22.70 -15.97 37.77
CA ALA A 194 22.03 -16.63 38.88
C ALA A 194 22.77 -16.47 40.22
N GLN A 195 24.10 -16.52 40.23
CA GLN A 195 24.90 -16.25 41.44
C GLN A 195 24.70 -14.81 41.93
N TYR A 196 24.84 -13.82 41.05
CA TYR A 196 24.74 -12.41 41.42
C TYR A 196 23.33 -12.00 41.89
N ILE A 197 22.26 -12.53 41.26
CA ILE A 197 20.88 -12.18 41.65
C ILE A 197 20.40 -12.92 42.92
N LEU A 198 20.99 -14.07 43.26
CA LEU A 198 20.67 -14.82 44.49
C LEU A 198 21.51 -14.38 45.70
N GLN A 199 22.70 -13.81 45.50
CA GLN A 199 23.58 -13.40 46.62
C GLN A 199 22.90 -12.46 47.65
N PRO A 200 22.04 -11.48 47.28
CA PRO A 200 21.33 -10.62 48.24
C PRO A 200 20.16 -11.32 48.97
N VAL A 201 19.78 -12.53 48.55
CA VAL A 201 18.80 -13.35 49.28
C VAL A 201 19.51 -14.23 50.31
N TRP A 202 20.76 -14.61 50.04
CA TRP A 202 21.65 -15.36 50.94
C TRP A 202 22.84 -14.50 51.41
N HIS A 203 22.57 -13.37 52.06
CA HIS A 203 23.59 -12.52 52.70
C HIS A 203 24.53 -13.36 53.60
N GLY A 204 25.84 -13.24 53.40
CA GLY A 204 26.86 -13.98 54.14
C GLY A 204 26.91 -15.51 53.89
N CYS A 205 26.01 -16.05 53.08
CA CYS A 205 25.88 -17.49 52.82
C CYS A 205 26.19 -17.82 51.35
N ILE A 206 26.54 -19.09 51.10
CA ILE A 206 26.65 -19.61 49.74
C ILE A 206 25.23 -19.96 49.25
N PRO A 207 24.73 -19.39 48.13
CA PRO A 207 23.41 -19.70 47.62
C PRO A 207 23.32 -21.19 47.20
N PRO A 208 22.18 -21.87 47.43
CA PRO A 208 22.09 -23.31 47.21
C PRO A 208 22.26 -23.68 45.73
N TYR A 209 23.20 -24.58 45.46
CA TYR A 209 23.62 -25.11 44.15
C TYR A 209 22.46 -25.38 43.18
N ALA A 210 21.39 -26.02 43.66
CA ALA A 210 20.21 -26.32 42.85
C ALA A 210 19.45 -25.06 42.40
N ALA A 211 19.32 -24.04 43.26
CA ALA A 211 18.63 -22.80 42.93
C ALA A 211 19.42 -21.98 41.89
N VAL A 212 20.74 -21.88 42.05
CA VAL A 212 21.64 -21.22 41.08
C VAL A 212 21.46 -21.84 39.68
N ARG A 213 21.48 -23.17 39.60
CA ARG A 213 21.37 -23.90 38.33
C ARG A 213 19.98 -23.88 37.72
N LEU A 214 18.93 -24.02 38.52
CA LEU A 214 17.55 -23.91 38.04
C LEU A 214 17.28 -22.50 37.51
N LEU A 215 17.80 -21.45 38.16
CA LEU A 215 17.67 -20.08 37.67
C LEU A 215 18.51 -19.82 36.41
N ALA A 216 19.72 -20.36 36.32
CA ALA A 216 20.55 -20.33 35.11
C ALA A 216 19.88 -21.08 33.92
N ALA A 217 19.21 -22.20 34.20
CA ALA A 217 18.43 -22.93 33.20
C ALA A 217 17.20 -22.12 32.75
N VAL A 218 16.43 -21.56 33.69
CA VAL A 218 15.25 -20.72 33.40
C VAL A 218 15.64 -19.50 32.58
N ILE A 219 16.72 -18.78 32.92
CA ILE A 219 17.11 -17.58 32.17
C ILE A 219 17.60 -17.91 30.75
N THR A 220 18.27 -19.05 30.57
CA THR A 220 18.71 -19.54 29.26
C THR A 220 17.52 -19.97 28.39
N CYS A 221 16.55 -20.70 28.96
CA CYS A 221 15.30 -21.06 28.29
C CYS A 221 14.46 -19.82 27.92
N LEU A 222 14.39 -18.82 28.80
CA LEU A 222 13.66 -17.57 28.55
C LEU A 222 14.28 -16.78 27.39
N LEU A 223 15.61 -16.58 27.41
CA LEU A 223 16.31 -15.83 26.37
C LEU A 223 16.32 -16.54 25.02
N THR A 224 16.46 -17.87 24.98
CA THR A 224 16.32 -18.64 23.73
C THR A 224 14.89 -18.61 23.20
N ALA A 225 13.87 -18.65 24.05
CA ALA A 225 12.47 -18.47 23.64
C ALA A 225 12.20 -17.07 23.04
N ILE A 226 12.72 -16.00 23.66
CA ILE A 226 12.63 -14.62 23.13
C ILE A 226 13.30 -14.52 21.75
N ASN A 227 14.51 -15.08 21.60
CA ASN A 227 15.24 -15.08 20.33
C ASN A 227 14.56 -15.95 19.24
N CYS A 228 13.87 -17.03 19.61
CA CYS A 228 13.03 -17.82 18.70
C CYS A 228 11.76 -17.06 18.28
N TYR A 229 11.17 -16.23 19.16
CA TYR A 229 9.94 -15.51 18.86
C TYR A 229 10.16 -14.29 17.96
N ASN A 230 11.02 -13.33 18.35
CA ASN A 230 11.24 -12.12 17.56
C ASN A 230 12.59 -11.46 17.82
N VAL A 231 13.48 -11.48 16.80
CA VAL A 231 14.81 -10.84 16.83
C VAL A 231 14.75 -9.35 17.16
N LYS A 232 13.71 -8.60 16.73
CA LYS A 232 13.59 -7.16 17.02
C LYS A 232 13.35 -6.86 18.50
N TRP A 233 12.85 -7.83 19.27
CA TRP A 233 12.75 -7.71 20.72
C TRP A 233 14.10 -8.02 21.36
N ALA A 234 14.77 -9.10 20.93
CA ALA A 234 16.11 -9.46 21.43
C ALA A 234 17.14 -8.33 21.22
N THR A 235 17.11 -7.60 20.10
CA THR A 235 18.02 -6.46 19.87
C THR A 235 17.70 -5.26 20.77
N ARG A 236 16.42 -4.84 20.88
CA ARG A 236 16.05 -3.71 21.77
C ARG A 236 16.39 -3.98 23.23
N VAL A 237 16.24 -5.23 23.67
CA VAL A 237 16.61 -5.67 25.02
C VAL A 237 18.13 -5.64 25.21
N GLN A 238 18.90 -5.93 24.15
CA GLN A 238 20.37 -5.77 24.16
C GLN A 238 20.76 -4.31 24.38
N ASP A 239 20.20 -3.39 23.59
CA ASP A 239 20.58 -1.97 23.57
C ASP A 239 20.40 -1.31 24.95
N ILE A 240 19.31 -1.62 25.65
CA ILE A 240 19.03 -1.10 26.99
C ILE A 240 20.11 -1.56 27.99
N PHE A 241 20.44 -2.86 28.02
CA PHE A 241 21.41 -3.39 28.97
C PHE A 241 22.87 -3.07 28.64
N THR A 242 23.20 -2.70 27.39
CA THR A 242 24.55 -2.19 27.07
C THR A 242 24.82 -0.80 27.67
N GLY A 243 23.78 0.00 27.97
CA GLY A 243 23.92 1.20 28.78
C GLY A 243 24.19 0.88 30.26
N THR A 244 23.36 0.01 30.86
CA THR A 244 23.43 -0.33 32.30
C THR A 244 24.82 -0.83 32.73
N LYS A 245 25.46 -1.69 31.92
CA LYS A 245 26.77 -2.27 32.27
C LYS A 245 27.91 -1.24 32.32
N ILE A 246 27.86 -0.20 31.49
CA ILE A 246 28.88 0.86 31.48
C ILE A 246 28.72 1.72 32.73
N PHE A 247 27.47 2.05 33.08
CA PHE A 247 27.15 2.78 34.32
C PHE A 247 27.60 2.01 35.58
N ALA A 248 27.40 0.69 35.61
CA ALA A 248 27.87 -0.18 36.70
C ALA A 248 29.40 -0.11 36.91
N LEU A 249 30.18 -0.17 35.83
CA LEU A 249 31.65 -0.07 35.91
C LEU A 249 32.11 1.34 36.28
N ILE A 250 31.41 2.39 35.84
CA ILE A 250 31.67 3.77 36.27
C ILE A 250 31.48 3.91 37.78
N ILE A 251 30.44 3.31 38.37
CA ILE A 251 30.22 3.32 39.82
C ILE A 251 31.38 2.64 40.57
N ILE A 252 31.81 1.44 40.13
CA ILE A 252 32.97 0.76 40.73
C ILE A 252 34.22 1.65 40.67
N MET A 253 34.55 2.18 39.49
CA MET A 253 35.76 2.99 39.30
C MET A 253 35.71 4.28 40.14
N VAL A 254 34.59 5.00 40.16
CA VAL A 254 34.46 6.25 40.92
C VAL A 254 34.50 5.99 42.43
N ALA A 255 33.80 4.98 42.93
CA ALA A 255 33.79 4.67 44.35
C ALA A 255 35.15 4.14 44.85
N GLY A 256 35.83 3.31 44.05
CA GLY A 256 37.20 2.86 44.35
C GLY A 256 38.24 3.97 44.28
N LEU A 257 38.15 4.88 43.29
CA LEU A 257 39.01 6.07 43.22
C LEU A 257 38.77 7.01 44.41
N TRP A 258 37.53 7.18 44.84
CA TRP A 258 37.19 7.98 46.02
C TRP A 258 37.77 7.40 47.31
N TRP A 259 37.64 6.08 47.52
CA TRP A 259 38.24 5.37 48.66
C TRP A 259 39.77 5.45 48.65
N LEU A 260 40.39 5.32 47.48
CA LEU A 260 41.84 5.51 47.30
C LEU A 260 42.27 6.94 47.65
N CYS A 261 41.49 7.95 47.25
CA CYS A 261 41.75 9.36 47.58
C CYS A 261 41.55 9.69 49.07
N MET A 262 40.84 8.85 49.83
CA MET A 262 40.77 8.95 51.29
C MET A 262 42.01 8.39 52.00
N GLY A 263 42.97 7.80 51.26
CA GLY A 263 44.25 7.33 51.79
C GLY A 263 44.31 5.83 52.12
N HIS A 264 43.22 5.09 51.94
CA HIS A 264 43.16 3.65 52.18
C HIS A 264 43.98 2.87 51.12
N THR A 265 45.26 2.67 51.43
CA THR A 265 46.25 2.02 50.55
C THR A 265 46.81 0.72 51.14
N GLU A 266 46.24 0.24 52.24
CA GLU A 266 46.73 -0.87 53.07
C GLU A 266 47.05 -2.14 52.25
N ASN A 267 46.14 -2.54 51.35
CA ASN A 267 46.28 -3.71 50.47
C ASN A 267 47.40 -3.58 49.40
N PHE A 268 48.02 -2.40 49.25
CA PHE A 268 49.04 -2.10 48.24
C PHE A 268 50.45 -1.92 48.82
N HIS A 269 50.66 -2.01 50.14
CA HIS A 269 52.02 -1.93 50.71
C HIS A 269 52.91 -3.12 50.31
N HIS A 270 52.33 -4.31 50.14
CA HIS A 270 53.02 -5.55 49.81
C HIS A 270 52.39 -6.23 48.57
N PRO A 271 52.50 -5.63 47.37
CA PRO A 271 51.68 -6.03 46.22
C PRO A 271 52.12 -7.35 45.56
N MET A 272 53.36 -7.82 45.80
CA MET A 272 53.93 -9.02 45.18
C MET A 272 54.10 -10.20 46.13
N ASP A 273 53.71 -10.06 47.39
CA ASP A 273 53.80 -11.14 48.36
C ASP A 273 52.75 -12.21 48.02
N GLY A 274 53.13 -13.49 48.10
CA GLY A 274 52.28 -14.62 47.66
C GLY A 274 52.33 -14.98 46.17
N THR A 275 53.13 -14.29 45.34
CA THR A 275 53.13 -14.50 43.87
C THR A 275 53.46 -15.93 43.44
N ASN A 276 52.54 -16.56 42.68
CA ASN A 276 52.78 -17.83 41.99
C ASN A 276 53.66 -17.64 40.75
N THR A 277 54.93 -18.07 40.83
CA THR A 277 55.90 -17.98 39.72
C THR A 277 55.84 -19.15 38.75
N GLN A 278 55.07 -20.21 39.04
CA GLN A 278 54.98 -21.40 38.19
C GLN A 278 54.27 -21.10 36.86
N PRO A 279 54.90 -21.36 35.69
CA PRO A 279 54.36 -20.94 34.38
C PRO A 279 52.95 -21.43 34.04
N GLY A 280 52.55 -22.62 34.51
CA GLY A 280 51.21 -23.17 34.27
C GLY A 280 50.11 -22.43 35.03
N TYR A 281 50.35 -22.02 36.28
CA TYR A 281 49.40 -21.16 37.02
C TYR A 281 49.32 -19.76 36.42
N ILE A 282 50.43 -19.22 35.92
CA ILE A 282 50.43 -17.96 35.14
C ILE A 282 49.57 -18.12 33.87
N ALA A 283 49.65 -19.26 33.16
CA ALA A 283 48.81 -19.53 32.01
C ALA A 283 47.30 -19.63 32.37
N LEU A 284 46.93 -20.25 33.50
CA LEU A 284 45.54 -20.31 33.99
C LEU A 284 45.03 -18.94 34.49
N ALA A 285 45.91 -18.08 35.03
CA ALA A 285 45.58 -16.68 35.32
C ALA A 285 45.30 -15.92 34.01
N VAL A 286 46.13 -16.11 32.98
CA VAL A 286 45.94 -15.48 31.66
C VAL A 286 44.70 -16.02 30.94
N TYR A 287 44.32 -17.30 31.10
CA TYR A 287 43.00 -17.81 30.65
C TYR A 287 41.86 -17.04 31.31
N SER A 288 41.90 -16.90 32.65
CA SER A 288 40.90 -16.14 33.41
C SER A 288 40.82 -14.67 32.93
N GLY A 289 41.96 -14.04 32.64
CA GLY A 289 42.01 -12.69 32.07
C GLY A 289 41.47 -12.61 30.63
N LEU A 290 41.94 -13.48 29.73
CA LEU A 290 41.53 -13.52 28.33
C LEU A 290 40.02 -13.76 28.15
N PHE A 291 39.40 -14.59 29.00
CA PHE A 291 37.95 -14.77 28.99
C PHE A 291 37.17 -13.45 29.16
N SER A 292 37.69 -12.50 29.95
CA SER A 292 37.10 -11.16 30.08
C SER A 292 37.31 -10.27 28.86
N TYR A 293 38.36 -10.51 28.07
CA TYR A 293 38.63 -9.77 26.83
C TYR A 293 38.06 -10.45 25.57
N SER A 294 37.57 -11.69 25.66
CA SER A 294 36.99 -12.41 24.51
C SER A 294 35.82 -11.64 23.90
N GLY A 295 35.63 -11.80 22.59
CA GLY A 295 34.78 -10.93 21.77
C GLY A 295 35.55 -10.09 20.75
N TRP A 296 36.87 -9.89 20.93
CA TRP A 296 37.72 -9.10 20.01
C TRP A 296 37.74 -9.63 18.57
N ASN A 297 37.54 -10.94 18.36
CA ASN A 297 37.48 -11.56 17.04
C ASN A 297 36.14 -11.30 16.31
N TYR A 298 35.06 -10.93 17.00
CA TYR A 298 33.74 -10.74 16.38
C TYR A 298 33.65 -9.53 15.44
N LEU A 299 34.50 -8.52 15.65
CA LEU A 299 34.56 -7.34 14.79
C LEU A 299 34.80 -7.71 13.31
N ASN A 300 35.51 -8.82 13.07
CA ASN A 300 35.80 -9.31 11.71
C ASN A 300 34.53 -9.69 10.93
N PHE A 301 33.46 -10.15 11.61
CA PHE A 301 32.17 -10.42 10.97
C PHE A 301 31.43 -9.15 10.51
N VAL A 302 31.73 -8.00 11.13
CA VAL A 302 31.07 -6.69 10.88
C VAL A 302 31.84 -5.87 9.83
N THR A 303 32.98 -6.36 9.33
CA THR A 303 33.81 -5.69 8.31
C THR A 303 33.08 -5.39 7.00
N GLU A 304 32.04 -6.16 6.66
CA GLU A 304 31.21 -5.96 5.48
C GLU A 304 30.27 -4.74 5.62
N GLU A 305 29.85 -4.42 6.85
CA GLU A 305 28.91 -3.34 7.21
C GLU A 305 29.61 -2.00 7.56
N LEU A 306 30.94 -2.01 7.75
CA LEU A 306 31.73 -0.84 8.11
C LEU A 306 32.06 0.05 6.89
N LYS A 307 31.96 1.37 7.06
CA LYS A 307 32.48 2.38 6.12
C LYS A 307 34.01 2.40 6.19
N ASP A 308 34.67 2.42 5.03
CA ASP A 308 36.15 2.40 4.86
C ASP A 308 36.90 1.41 5.79
N PRO A 309 36.61 0.09 5.71
CA PRO A 309 37.12 -0.90 6.66
C PRO A 309 38.65 -0.92 6.77
N TYR A 310 39.39 -0.72 5.67
CA TYR A 310 40.86 -0.72 5.68
C TYR A 310 41.48 0.38 6.56
N LYS A 311 40.78 1.50 6.75
CA LYS A 311 41.21 2.62 7.59
C LYS A 311 40.55 2.59 8.97
N ASN A 312 39.28 2.20 9.03
CA ASN A 312 38.48 2.32 10.25
C ASN A 312 38.54 1.05 11.12
N LEU A 313 38.75 -0.14 10.56
CA LEU A 313 38.91 -1.37 11.34
C LEU A 313 40.16 -1.32 12.26
N PRO A 314 41.38 -1.00 11.77
CA PRO A 314 42.55 -0.95 12.65
C PRO A 314 42.45 0.19 13.67
N LYS A 315 41.89 1.34 13.27
CA LYS A 315 41.65 2.47 14.18
C LYS A 315 40.68 2.12 15.29
N ALA A 316 39.57 1.43 14.97
CA ALA A 316 38.60 1.03 15.97
C ALA A 316 39.24 0.09 17.00
N ILE A 317 39.98 -0.93 16.54
CA ILE A 317 40.74 -1.88 17.38
C ILE A 317 41.75 -1.15 18.30
N CYS A 318 42.57 -0.25 17.74
CA CYS A 318 43.58 0.50 18.48
C CYS A 318 43.01 1.54 19.46
N ILE A 319 41.73 1.90 19.36
CA ILE A 319 41.05 2.78 20.32
C ILE A 319 40.33 1.96 21.39
N SER A 320 39.58 0.93 21.00
CA SER A 320 38.69 0.19 21.89
C SER A 320 39.41 -0.74 22.86
N LEU A 321 40.43 -1.48 22.41
CA LEU A 321 41.10 -2.46 23.28
C LEU A 321 41.94 -1.81 24.39
N PRO A 322 42.72 -0.75 24.14
CA PRO A 322 43.35 0.02 25.21
C PRO A 322 42.32 0.64 26.17
N LEU A 323 41.20 1.16 25.66
CA LEU A 323 40.13 1.73 26.49
C LEU A 323 39.51 0.68 27.43
N VAL A 324 39.18 -0.52 26.93
CA VAL A 324 38.69 -1.63 27.77
C VAL A 324 39.74 -2.10 28.76
N THR A 325 41.02 -2.15 28.35
CA THR A 325 42.14 -2.51 29.24
C THR A 325 42.25 -1.53 30.41
N VAL A 326 42.14 -0.22 30.15
CA VAL A 326 42.12 0.82 31.20
C VAL A 326 40.92 0.64 32.13
N ILE A 327 39.71 0.45 31.59
CA ILE A 327 38.50 0.24 32.40
C ILE A 327 38.62 -1.00 33.30
N TYR A 328 39.11 -2.13 32.77
CA TYR A 328 39.27 -3.36 33.53
C TYR A 328 40.38 -3.26 34.58
N VAL A 329 41.51 -2.62 34.27
CA VAL A 329 42.59 -2.40 35.26
C VAL A 329 42.10 -1.47 36.37
N LEU A 330 41.39 -0.39 36.06
CA LEU A 330 40.80 0.51 37.07
C LEU A 330 39.73 -0.19 37.92
N ALA A 331 38.88 -1.04 37.33
CA ALA A 331 37.89 -1.82 38.09
C ALA A 331 38.55 -2.84 39.03
N ASN A 332 39.65 -3.49 38.61
CA ASN A 332 40.39 -4.39 39.49
C ASN A 332 41.15 -3.63 40.59
N ILE A 333 41.74 -2.48 40.29
CA ILE A 333 42.32 -1.59 41.32
C ILE A 333 41.24 -1.22 42.34
N ALA A 334 40.05 -0.80 41.91
CA ALA A 334 38.94 -0.51 42.80
C ALA A 334 38.55 -1.70 43.71
N TYR A 335 38.48 -2.92 43.17
CA TYR A 335 38.26 -4.11 44.01
C TYR A 335 39.38 -4.32 45.03
N PHE A 336 40.67 -4.27 44.63
CA PHE A 336 41.81 -4.48 45.53
C PHE A 336 42.03 -3.35 46.54
N VAL A 337 41.54 -2.13 46.27
CA VAL A 337 41.55 -0.99 47.20
C VAL A 337 40.57 -1.18 48.37
N VAL A 338 39.51 -1.97 48.20
CA VAL A 338 38.37 -2.07 49.13
C VAL A 338 38.21 -3.46 49.76
N LEU A 339 38.59 -4.51 49.01
CA LEU A 339 38.50 -5.91 49.43
C LEU A 339 39.90 -6.48 49.62
N THR A 340 40.07 -7.27 50.68
CA THR A 340 41.30 -8.04 50.91
C THR A 340 41.39 -9.23 49.96
N GLN A 341 42.58 -9.85 49.87
CA GLN A 341 42.78 -11.02 49.02
C GLN A 341 41.84 -12.18 49.41
N ASP A 342 41.71 -12.45 50.71
CA ASP A 342 40.85 -13.52 51.23
C ASP A 342 39.36 -13.27 50.95
N GLU A 343 38.89 -12.02 51.05
CA GLU A 343 37.50 -11.67 50.74
C GLU A 343 37.16 -11.91 49.26
N ILE A 344 38.08 -11.59 48.35
CA ILE A 344 37.92 -11.84 46.90
C ILE A 344 37.95 -13.35 46.61
N LEU A 345 38.77 -14.12 47.32
CA LEU A 345 38.84 -15.58 47.16
C LEU A 345 37.66 -16.32 47.81
N ALA A 346 37.08 -15.79 48.89
CA ALA A 346 35.88 -16.32 49.52
C ALA A 346 34.61 -15.98 48.71
N SER A 347 34.42 -14.70 48.36
CA SER A 347 33.21 -14.21 47.67
C SER A 347 32.99 -14.88 46.32
N ASN A 348 31.75 -15.32 46.04
CA ASN A 348 31.38 -15.79 44.69
C ASN A 348 30.79 -14.68 43.82
N ALA A 349 30.62 -13.48 44.36
CA ALA A 349 30.05 -12.32 43.68
C ALA A 349 30.83 -11.06 44.08
N VAL A 350 32.09 -10.97 43.66
CA VAL A 350 33.09 -9.96 44.08
C VAL A 350 32.52 -8.54 44.08
N ALA A 351 31.74 -8.17 43.05
CA ALA A 351 31.18 -6.81 42.96
C ALA A 351 30.02 -6.55 43.94
N VAL A 352 29.31 -7.58 44.41
CA VAL A 352 28.31 -7.44 45.49
C VAL A 352 29.02 -7.18 46.82
N THR A 353 30.04 -7.97 47.16
CA THR A 353 30.84 -7.75 48.36
C THR A 353 31.58 -6.40 48.38
N PHE A 354 31.94 -5.86 47.21
CA PHE A 354 32.41 -4.47 47.07
C PHE A 354 31.29 -3.46 47.39
N GLY A 355 30.08 -3.68 46.86
CA GLY A 355 28.90 -2.86 47.14
C GLY A 355 28.50 -2.86 48.63
N ASP A 356 28.56 -4.02 49.29
CA ASP A 356 28.21 -4.18 50.70
C ASP A 356 29.10 -3.34 51.63
N LYS A 357 30.40 -3.22 51.31
CA LYS A 357 31.33 -2.35 52.05
C LYS A 357 31.15 -0.86 51.77
N LEU A 358 30.98 -0.48 50.50
CA LEU A 358 31.09 0.92 50.07
C LEU A 358 29.75 1.66 49.94
N LEU A 359 28.68 0.97 49.54
CA LEU A 359 27.40 1.59 49.16
C LEU A 359 26.35 1.50 50.28
N GLY A 360 26.56 0.65 51.28
CA GLY A 360 25.67 0.49 52.44
C GLY A 360 24.21 0.23 52.01
N VAL A 361 23.32 1.16 52.33
CA VAL A 361 21.89 1.12 51.95
C VAL A 361 21.68 0.97 50.43
N MET A 362 22.65 1.39 49.61
CA MET A 362 22.59 1.29 48.14
C MET A 362 23.25 0.03 47.58
N SER A 363 23.72 -0.93 48.40
CA SER A 363 24.39 -2.15 47.92
C SER A 363 23.52 -2.95 46.93
N TRP A 364 22.21 -3.04 47.16
CA TRP A 364 21.24 -3.78 46.31
C TRP A 364 21.25 -3.36 44.83
N ILE A 365 21.74 -2.17 44.50
CA ILE A 365 21.90 -1.67 43.13
C ILE A 365 22.93 -2.50 42.37
N MET A 366 24.00 -2.94 43.03
CA MET A 366 25.13 -3.61 42.39
C MET A 366 24.81 -5.03 41.88
N PRO A 367 24.15 -5.92 42.66
CA PRO A 367 23.56 -7.16 42.15
C PRO A 367 22.67 -6.95 40.92
N LEU A 368 21.80 -5.95 40.95
CA LEU A 368 20.84 -5.66 39.89
C LEU A 368 21.55 -5.26 38.59
N PHE A 369 22.55 -4.38 38.66
CA PHE A 369 23.31 -3.97 37.48
C PHE A 369 24.18 -5.09 36.90
N VAL A 370 24.77 -5.97 37.72
CA VAL A 370 25.49 -7.15 37.22
C VAL A 370 24.52 -8.17 36.60
N ALA A 371 23.34 -8.37 37.19
CA ALA A 371 22.28 -9.19 36.60
C ALA A 371 21.82 -8.64 35.22
N CYS A 372 21.65 -7.32 35.07
CA CYS A 372 21.38 -6.70 33.77
C CYS A 372 22.52 -6.91 32.76
N SER A 373 23.78 -6.74 33.19
CA SER A 373 24.96 -6.94 32.32
C SER A 373 25.09 -8.38 31.83
N THR A 374 24.95 -9.35 32.74
CA THR A 374 25.04 -10.79 32.44
C THR A 374 23.89 -11.28 31.56
N PHE A 375 22.66 -10.79 31.80
CA PHE A 375 21.48 -11.04 30.95
C PHE A 375 21.70 -10.53 29.51
N GLY A 376 22.21 -9.30 29.37
CA GLY A 376 22.59 -8.74 28.06
C GLY A 376 23.71 -9.51 27.38
N ALA A 377 24.75 -9.92 28.11
CA ALA A 377 25.84 -10.73 27.54
C ALA A 377 25.33 -12.07 26.97
N LEU A 378 24.49 -12.78 27.74
CA LEU A 378 23.88 -14.05 27.34
C LEU A 378 22.96 -13.90 26.13
N ASN A 379 22.09 -12.88 26.12
CA ASN A 379 21.21 -12.59 24.98
C ASN A 379 22.00 -12.31 23.68
N GLY A 380 23.05 -11.48 23.76
CA GLY A 380 23.92 -11.17 22.63
C GLY A 380 24.68 -12.39 22.09
N ALA A 381 25.17 -13.26 22.98
CA ALA A 381 25.86 -14.49 22.60
C ALA A 381 24.92 -15.51 21.93
N ILE A 382 23.71 -15.71 22.47
CA ILE A 382 22.64 -16.50 21.84
C ILE A 382 22.34 -15.97 20.44
N PHE A 383 22.12 -14.65 20.29
CA PHE A 383 21.84 -14.04 18.98
C PHE A 383 22.98 -14.25 17.97
N ALA A 384 24.22 -13.94 18.35
CA ALA A 384 25.38 -14.01 17.47
C ALA A 384 25.68 -15.44 16.99
N SER A 385 25.54 -16.44 17.87
CA SER A 385 25.84 -17.85 17.58
C SER A 385 25.05 -18.43 16.40
N SER A 386 23.79 -18.01 16.26
CA SER A 386 22.89 -18.50 15.21
C SER A 386 23.43 -18.28 13.79
N ARG A 387 24.17 -17.18 13.58
CA ARG A 387 24.80 -16.83 12.29
C ARG A 387 25.94 -17.80 11.94
N LEU A 388 26.73 -18.23 12.92
CA LEU A 388 27.86 -19.15 12.71
C LEU A 388 27.37 -20.53 12.23
N PHE A 389 26.33 -21.07 12.87
CA PHE A 389 25.79 -22.38 12.50
C PHE A 389 25.04 -22.36 11.16
N PHE A 390 24.37 -21.26 10.82
CA PHE A 390 23.80 -21.05 9.49
C PHE A 390 24.88 -21.08 8.38
N VAL A 391 26.00 -20.36 8.57
CA VAL A 391 27.14 -20.41 7.62
C VAL A 391 27.74 -21.81 7.53
N GLY A 392 27.94 -22.48 8.67
CA GLY A 392 28.48 -23.83 8.73
C GLY A 392 27.63 -24.86 7.99
N ALA A 393 26.30 -24.77 8.12
CA ALA A 393 25.37 -25.63 7.41
C ALA A 393 25.25 -25.27 5.92
N ARG A 394 25.29 -23.98 5.54
CA ARG A 394 25.33 -23.52 4.13
C ARG A 394 26.51 -24.13 3.36
N ASN A 395 27.66 -24.31 4.02
CA ASN A 395 28.85 -24.91 3.43
C ASN A 395 28.81 -26.46 3.42
N GLY A 396 27.70 -27.08 3.86
CA GLY A 396 27.53 -28.54 3.94
C GLY A 396 28.32 -29.22 5.06
N HIS A 397 28.87 -28.46 6.02
CA HIS A 397 29.61 -29.02 7.15
C HIS A 397 28.70 -29.43 8.32
N LEU A 398 27.53 -28.82 8.47
CA LEU A 398 26.50 -29.21 9.46
C LEU A 398 25.26 -29.80 8.77
N PRO A 399 24.46 -30.63 9.47
CA PRO A 399 23.18 -31.11 8.96
C PRO A 399 22.25 -29.95 8.56
N SER A 400 21.62 -30.06 7.39
CA SER A 400 20.72 -29.03 6.85
C SER A 400 19.56 -28.66 7.78
N ALA A 401 19.13 -29.58 8.65
CA ALA A 401 18.12 -29.32 9.69
C ALA A 401 18.49 -28.17 10.64
N ILE A 402 19.79 -27.94 10.90
CA ILE A 402 20.28 -26.86 11.76
C ILE A 402 20.22 -25.50 11.01
N ALA A 403 20.22 -25.51 9.67
CA ALA A 403 20.11 -24.32 8.84
C ALA A 403 18.68 -23.78 8.69
N LEU A 404 17.67 -24.55 9.12
CA LEU A 404 16.26 -24.24 8.86
C LEU A 404 15.81 -22.97 9.61
N ILE A 405 15.21 -22.05 8.86
CA ILE A 405 14.62 -20.81 9.37
C ILE A 405 13.10 -21.01 9.49
N ASN A 406 12.51 -20.57 10.61
CA ASN A 406 11.07 -20.56 10.80
C ASN A 406 10.41 -19.54 9.88
N LEU A 407 9.58 -20.01 8.95
CA LEU A 407 8.88 -19.19 7.95
C LEU A 407 8.07 -18.04 8.55
N ARG A 408 7.43 -18.23 9.73
CA ARG A 408 6.55 -17.21 10.32
C ARG A 408 7.29 -16.07 11.01
N ASN A 409 8.47 -16.35 11.57
CA ASN A 409 9.19 -15.41 12.45
C ASN A 409 10.55 -14.97 11.86
N LEU A 410 11.01 -15.62 10.78
CA LEU A 410 12.34 -15.47 10.18
C LEU A 410 13.50 -15.79 11.16
N THR A 411 13.26 -16.66 12.15
CA THR A 411 14.22 -17.05 13.20
C THR A 411 14.77 -18.47 12.99
N PRO A 412 16.08 -18.73 13.20
CA PRO A 412 16.70 -20.05 13.01
C PRO A 412 16.48 -20.98 14.21
N MET A 413 15.22 -21.21 14.58
CA MET A 413 14.82 -21.88 15.84
C MET A 413 15.51 -23.23 16.11
N PRO A 414 15.72 -24.15 15.13
CA PRO A 414 16.38 -25.42 15.40
C PRO A 414 17.82 -25.28 15.89
N SER A 415 18.57 -24.28 15.41
CA SER A 415 19.93 -24.00 15.89
C SER A 415 19.92 -23.45 17.33
N LEU A 416 18.98 -22.55 17.63
CA LEU A 416 18.80 -21.95 18.97
C LEU A 416 18.36 -22.99 20.00
N ILE A 417 17.44 -23.90 19.64
CA ILE A 417 16.97 -24.99 20.50
C ILE A 417 18.09 -26.01 20.74
N PHE A 418 18.83 -26.40 19.69
CA PHE A 418 19.95 -27.33 19.82
C PHE A 418 21.07 -26.75 20.70
N LEU A 419 21.40 -25.47 20.52
CA LEU A 419 22.32 -24.76 21.39
C LEU A 419 21.82 -24.72 22.84
N CYS A 420 20.54 -24.43 23.06
CA CYS A 420 19.91 -24.42 24.38
C CYS A 420 20.09 -25.78 25.09
N ILE A 421 19.87 -26.89 24.39
CA ILE A 421 20.04 -28.25 24.94
C ILE A 421 21.48 -28.48 25.40
N ILE A 422 22.49 -28.07 24.63
CA ILE A 422 23.90 -28.22 25.03
C ILE A 422 24.24 -27.29 26.21
N THR A 423 23.76 -26.03 26.21
CA THR A 423 23.97 -25.13 27.36
C THR A 423 23.39 -25.70 28.65
N LEU A 424 22.19 -26.29 28.61
CA LEU A 424 21.56 -26.92 29.77
C LEU A 424 22.33 -28.15 30.25
N ALA A 425 22.91 -28.93 29.33
CA ALA A 425 23.77 -30.07 29.70
C ALA A 425 25.07 -29.63 30.40
N LEU A 426 25.65 -28.48 30.01
CA LEU A 426 26.88 -27.95 30.62
C LEU A 426 26.65 -27.31 31.99
N LEU A 427 25.42 -26.86 32.32
CA LEU A 427 25.05 -26.43 33.67
C LEU A 427 25.16 -27.55 34.73
N ILE A 428 25.41 -28.80 34.32
CA ILE A 428 25.67 -29.94 35.22
C ILE A 428 27.10 -29.89 35.81
N ILE A 429 28.03 -29.17 35.19
CA ILE A 429 29.43 -29.02 35.68
C ILE A 429 29.49 -28.00 36.83
N GLU A 430 30.26 -28.31 37.88
CA GLU A 430 30.13 -27.62 39.19
C GLU A 430 30.86 -26.29 39.29
N ASP A 431 32.11 -26.21 38.84
CA ASP A 431 32.96 -25.02 38.96
C ASP A 431 33.00 -24.21 37.65
N VAL A 432 32.61 -22.94 37.73
CA VAL A 432 32.65 -21.96 36.64
C VAL A 432 34.09 -21.75 36.12
N TYR A 433 35.11 -21.88 36.97
CA TYR A 433 36.51 -21.75 36.53
C TYR A 433 36.96 -22.93 35.66
N VAL A 434 36.44 -24.13 35.90
CA VAL A 434 36.66 -25.31 35.04
C VAL A 434 36.02 -25.08 33.66
N LEU A 435 34.83 -24.45 33.60
CA LEU A 435 34.22 -24.02 32.34
C LEU A 435 35.08 -22.97 31.60
N ILE A 436 35.63 -21.99 32.31
CA ILE A 436 36.53 -20.97 31.74
C ILE A 436 37.79 -21.63 31.15
N ASN A 437 38.39 -22.60 31.85
CA ASN A 437 39.55 -23.33 31.36
C ASN A 437 39.25 -24.16 30.11
N TYR A 438 38.11 -24.87 30.06
CA TYR A 438 37.66 -25.61 28.86
C TYR A 438 37.56 -24.71 27.63
N VAL A 439 36.94 -23.53 27.76
CA VAL A 439 36.83 -22.56 26.65
C VAL A 439 38.20 -22.03 26.28
N SER A 440 38.95 -21.52 27.26
CA SER A 440 40.20 -20.79 27.03
C SER A 440 41.29 -21.66 26.38
N PHE A 441 41.40 -22.94 26.77
CA PHE A 441 42.31 -23.88 26.11
C PHE A 441 41.96 -24.09 24.63
N VAL A 442 40.67 -24.31 24.35
CA VAL A 442 40.16 -24.57 22.99
C VAL A 442 40.27 -23.32 22.12
N GLU A 443 39.93 -22.15 22.67
CA GLU A 443 40.06 -20.85 22.01
C GLU A 443 41.55 -20.54 21.72
N ALA A 444 42.46 -20.79 22.66
CA ALA A 444 43.90 -20.64 22.44
C ALA A 444 44.44 -21.60 21.37
N LEU A 445 43.99 -22.85 21.36
CA LEU A 445 44.38 -23.86 20.36
C LEU A 445 43.97 -23.45 18.94
N PHE A 446 42.70 -23.07 18.74
CA PHE A 446 42.23 -22.64 17.42
C PHE A 446 42.76 -21.26 17.02
N THR A 447 43.00 -20.34 17.98
CA THR A 447 43.70 -19.07 17.73
C THR A 447 45.13 -19.33 17.24
N THR A 448 45.86 -20.24 17.89
CA THR A 448 47.20 -20.68 17.46
C THR A 448 47.15 -21.22 16.03
N LEU A 449 46.12 -22.00 15.69
CA LEU A 449 45.90 -22.52 14.34
C LEU A 449 45.67 -21.38 13.33
N SER A 450 44.74 -20.46 13.58
CA SER A 450 44.45 -19.30 12.72
C SER A 450 45.69 -18.43 12.47
N VAL A 451 46.51 -18.20 13.50
CA VAL A 451 47.76 -17.40 13.41
C VAL A 451 48.86 -18.14 12.66
N SER A 452 48.99 -19.47 12.86
CA SER A 452 49.87 -20.29 12.02
C SER A 452 49.42 -20.29 10.56
N GLY A 453 48.11 -20.20 10.31
CA GLY A 453 47.52 -19.99 8.99
C GLY A 453 47.94 -18.66 8.36
N LEU A 454 47.91 -17.55 9.12
CA LEU A 454 48.45 -16.26 8.67
C LEU A 454 49.93 -16.37 8.28
N LEU A 455 50.78 -16.93 9.15
CA LEU A 455 52.21 -17.10 8.89
C LEU A 455 52.48 -17.99 7.65
N TRP A 456 51.71 -19.08 7.49
CA TRP A 456 51.80 -19.97 6.33
C TRP A 456 51.32 -19.30 5.04
N LEU A 457 50.24 -18.51 5.08
CA LEU A 457 49.80 -17.69 3.95
C LEU A 457 50.82 -16.60 3.59
N ARG A 458 51.52 -16.02 4.59
CA ARG A 458 52.63 -15.09 4.34
C ARG A 458 53.77 -15.74 3.55
N TYR A 459 54.10 -17.00 3.85
CA TYR A 459 55.16 -17.76 3.18
C TYR A 459 54.73 -18.30 1.80
N LYS A 460 53.56 -18.93 1.72
CA LYS A 460 53.08 -19.64 0.51
C LYS A 460 52.45 -18.73 -0.54
N SER A 461 51.98 -17.55 -0.15
CA SER A 461 51.30 -16.59 -1.04
C SER A 461 51.75 -15.15 -0.74
N PRO A 462 53.03 -14.81 -1.01
CA PRO A 462 53.57 -13.48 -0.75
C PRO A 462 52.81 -12.39 -1.52
N ASP A 463 52.45 -12.65 -2.79
CA ASP A 463 51.90 -11.65 -3.72
C ASP A 463 50.39 -11.40 -3.61
N ARG A 464 49.70 -12.03 -2.65
CA ARG A 464 48.29 -11.72 -2.33
C ARG A 464 48.19 -10.28 -1.81
N GLU A 465 47.38 -9.43 -2.46
CA GLU A 465 47.15 -8.05 -2.02
C GLU A 465 46.61 -7.99 -0.59
N ARG A 466 47.33 -7.29 0.30
CA ARG A 466 46.98 -7.10 1.72
C ARG A 466 46.83 -5.61 2.08
N PRO A 467 45.63 -5.02 1.89
CA PRO A 467 45.30 -3.67 2.34
C PRO A 467 45.61 -3.35 3.81
N ILE A 468 45.49 -4.33 4.71
CA ILE A 468 45.99 -4.25 6.08
C ILE A 468 47.18 -5.20 6.20
N LYS A 469 48.33 -4.70 6.68
CA LYS A 469 49.57 -5.47 6.82
C LYS A 469 50.30 -5.08 8.11
N VAL A 470 50.43 -6.00 9.07
CA VAL A 470 51.18 -5.78 10.31
C VAL A 470 52.68 -6.10 10.15
N SER A 471 53.53 -5.65 11.07
CA SER A 471 54.92 -6.14 11.15
C SER A 471 54.94 -7.66 11.34
N ILE A 472 55.84 -8.38 10.68
CA ILE A 472 55.90 -9.85 10.80
C ILE A 472 56.26 -10.33 12.21
N LEU A 473 56.90 -9.47 13.00
CA LEU A 473 57.22 -9.72 14.40
C LEU A 473 55.96 -9.91 15.27
N LEU A 474 54.85 -9.21 14.96
CA LEU A 474 53.63 -9.27 15.77
C LEU A 474 52.96 -10.66 15.72
N PRO A 475 52.65 -11.26 14.54
CA PRO A 475 52.15 -12.63 14.48
C PRO A 475 53.11 -13.68 15.06
N ILE A 476 54.43 -13.46 15.02
CA ILE A 476 55.41 -14.37 15.61
C ILE A 476 55.35 -14.32 17.15
N ILE A 477 55.38 -13.13 17.75
CA ILE A 477 55.20 -12.94 19.20
C ILE A 477 53.86 -13.54 19.65
N PHE A 478 52.79 -13.27 18.90
CA PHE A 478 51.46 -13.79 19.21
C PHE A 478 51.43 -15.33 19.15
N PHE A 479 51.98 -15.94 18.10
CA PHE A 479 52.08 -17.39 17.96
C PHE A 479 52.87 -18.04 19.12
N VAL A 480 53.98 -17.43 19.55
CA VAL A 480 54.78 -17.94 20.68
C VAL A 480 53.99 -17.87 22.00
N ILE A 481 53.26 -16.79 22.26
CA ILE A 481 52.44 -16.65 23.48
C ILE A 481 51.24 -17.60 23.44
N CYS A 482 50.55 -17.74 22.30
CA CYS A 482 49.45 -18.70 22.17
C CYS A 482 49.94 -20.15 22.29
N ALA A 483 51.12 -20.48 21.75
CA ALA A 483 51.73 -21.80 21.93
C ALA A 483 52.08 -22.07 23.41
N PHE A 484 52.64 -21.09 24.14
CA PHE A 484 52.84 -21.18 25.60
C PHE A 484 51.53 -21.44 26.35
N LEU A 485 50.47 -20.70 25.99
CA LEU A 485 49.14 -20.86 26.59
C LEU A 485 48.46 -22.20 26.24
N VAL A 486 48.87 -22.89 25.17
CA VAL A 486 48.40 -24.24 24.84
C VAL A 486 49.23 -25.32 25.54
N THR A 487 50.55 -25.13 25.71
CA THR A 487 51.44 -26.19 26.24
C THR A 487 51.51 -26.28 27.76
N PHE A 488 51.53 -25.16 28.48
CA PHE A 488 51.74 -25.20 29.93
C PHE A 488 50.53 -25.68 30.75
N PRO A 489 49.27 -25.33 30.42
CA PRO A 489 48.09 -25.87 31.11
C PRO A 489 47.94 -27.39 31.02
N CYS A 490 48.49 -28.04 29.98
CA CYS A 490 48.54 -29.51 29.88
C CYS A 490 49.17 -30.20 31.10
N TYR A 491 50.06 -29.50 31.83
CA TYR A 491 50.72 -30.04 33.02
C TYR A 491 49.98 -29.73 34.33
N VAL A 492 49.16 -28.68 34.37
CA VAL A 492 48.47 -28.22 35.61
C VAL A 492 47.02 -28.67 35.67
N SER A 493 46.29 -28.68 34.55
CA SER A 493 44.92 -29.22 34.47
C SER A 493 44.74 -30.23 33.31
N PRO A 494 45.51 -31.34 33.30
CA PRO A 494 45.50 -32.34 32.23
C PRO A 494 44.11 -32.95 31.95
N TRP A 495 43.24 -33.03 32.95
CA TRP A 495 41.86 -33.53 32.77
C TRP A 495 41.01 -32.58 31.93
N GLU A 496 41.09 -31.28 32.20
CA GLU A 496 40.31 -30.24 31.50
C GLU A 496 40.72 -30.19 30.01
N VAL A 497 42.03 -30.12 29.79
CA VAL A 497 42.66 -30.21 28.47
C VAL A 497 42.28 -31.50 27.76
N GLY A 498 42.36 -32.63 28.45
CA GLY A 498 42.08 -33.97 27.89
C GLY A 498 40.66 -34.10 27.33
N VAL A 499 39.64 -33.64 28.07
CA VAL A 499 38.25 -33.64 27.59
C VAL A 499 38.08 -32.74 26.37
N GLY A 500 38.71 -31.56 26.36
CA GLY A 500 38.72 -30.67 25.18
C GLY A 500 39.31 -31.36 23.94
N VAL A 501 40.47 -32.02 24.09
CA VAL A 501 41.13 -32.79 23.02
C VAL A 501 40.27 -33.97 22.55
N ILE A 502 39.62 -34.72 23.46
CA ILE A 502 38.71 -35.81 23.11
C ILE A 502 37.53 -35.31 22.27
N ILE A 503 36.95 -34.16 22.62
CA ILE A 503 35.84 -33.57 21.85
C ILE A 503 36.33 -33.05 20.48
N ILE A 504 37.52 -32.46 20.37
CA ILE A 504 38.14 -32.13 19.08
C ILE A 504 38.29 -33.40 18.22
N LEU A 505 38.87 -34.47 18.76
CA LEU A 505 39.09 -35.73 18.04
C LEU A 505 37.79 -36.43 17.64
N SER A 506 36.71 -36.31 18.43
CA SER A 506 35.38 -36.85 18.10
C SER A 506 34.80 -36.29 16.80
N GLY A 507 35.23 -35.11 16.37
CA GLY A 507 34.86 -34.53 15.09
C GLY A 507 35.42 -35.29 13.88
N ILE A 508 36.57 -35.99 14.01
CA ILE A 508 37.23 -36.64 12.87
C ILE A 508 36.40 -37.83 12.33
N PRO A 509 35.92 -38.79 13.14
CA PRO A 509 34.98 -39.82 12.68
C PRO A 509 33.70 -39.23 12.07
N MET A 510 33.14 -38.17 12.66
CA MET A 510 31.92 -37.53 12.18
C MET A 510 32.12 -36.89 10.81
N TYR A 511 33.23 -36.18 10.59
CA TYR A 511 33.60 -35.63 9.28
C TYR A 511 33.69 -36.74 8.21
N TRP A 512 34.32 -37.88 8.52
CA TRP A 512 34.40 -39.00 7.60
C TRP A 512 33.04 -39.63 7.27
N ILE A 513 32.22 -39.93 8.30
CA ILE A 513 30.90 -40.56 8.13
C ILE A 513 29.92 -39.66 7.37
N PHE A 514 29.88 -38.37 7.71
CA PHE A 514 28.86 -37.45 7.18
C PHE A 514 29.27 -36.74 5.90
N ILE A 515 30.52 -36.31 5.76
CA ILE A 515 30.96 -35.44 4.65
C ILE A 515 31.84 -36.20 3.63
N GLN A 516 32.87 -36.92 4.09
CA GLN A 516 33.83 -37.56 3.17
C GLN A 516 33.29 -38.84 2.51
N TRP A 517 32.39 -39.57 3.17
CA TRP A 517 31.79 -40.81 2.63
C TRP A 517 30.77 -40.52 1.51
N LYS A 518 31.26 -40.29 0.28
CA LYS A 518 30.40 -40.07 -0.90
C LYS A 518 29.67 -41.33 -1.40
N LYS A 519 30.17 -42.53 -1.09
CA LYS A 519 29.58 -43.83 -1.47
C LYS A 519 28.74 -44.46 -0.34
N LYS A 520 27.82 -43.70 0.27
CA LYS A 520 26.94 -44.24 1.35
C LYS A 520 26.07 -45.39 0.81
N PRO A 521 25.87 -46.48 1.57
CA PRO A 521 25.13 -47.64 1.08
C PRO A 521 23.63 -47.32 0.89
N LYS A 522 22.98 -48.05 -0.01
CA LYS A 522 21.59 -47.77 -0.43
C LYS A 522 20.55 -47.83 0.68
N TRP A 523 20.85 -48.41 1.85
CA TRP A 523 19.97 -48.36 3.02
C TRP A 523 20.06 -47.02 3.76
N VAL A 524 21.28 -46.50 4.00
CA VAL A 524 21.50 -45.15 4.57
C VAL A 524 20.93 -44.03 3.68
N ILE A 525 21.01 -44.19 2.34
CA ILE A 525 20.39 -43.24 1.38
C ILE A 525 18.87 -43.48 1.21
N ARG A 526 18.32 -44.62 1.66
CA ARG A 526 16.87 -44.87 1.67
C ARG A 526 16.20 -44.38 2.95
N SER A 527 16.87 -44.43 4.09
CA SER A 527 16.39 -43.83 5.35
C SER A 527 16.59 -42.32 5.36
N SER A 528 17.72 -41.83 4.85
CA SER A 528 18.00 -40.40 4.72
C SER A 528 17.77 -39.94 3.27
N LEU A 529 16.70 -39.16 3.10
CA LEU A 529 16.41 -38.36 1.91
C LEU A 529 15.85 -39.12 0.70
N LYS A 530 16.66 -39.52 -0.30
CA LYS A 530 16.23 -39.66 -1.72
C LYS A 530 15.07 -40.59 -2.10
N LYS A 531 14.54 -41.45 -1.21
CA LYS A 531 13.28 -42.19 -1.47
C LYS A 531 12.08 -41.74 -0.63
N LYS A 532 12.32 -41.01 0.47
CA LYS A 532 11.29 -40.23 1.16
C LYS A 532 11.06 -38.91 0.41
N GLU A 533 12.13 -38.17 0.12
CA GLU A 533 12.10 -36.90 -0.63
C GLU A 533 11.27 -36.95 -1.91
N TYR A 534 11.30 -38.03 -2.70
CA TYR A 534 10.49 -38.07 -3.92
C TYR A 534 9.00 -38.19 -3.62
N HIS A 535 8.61 -39.04 -2.67
CA HIS A 535 7.21 -39.20 -2.28
C HIS A 535 6.72 -37.99 -1.44
N GLU A 536 7.60 -37.38 -0.65
CA GLU A 536 7.33 -36.17 0.13
C GLU A 536 7.31 -34.92 -0.77
N PHE A 537 8.14 -34.83 -1.82
CA PHE A 537 8.08 -33.79 -2.85
C PHE A 537 6.87 -33.94 -3.74
N GLU A 538 6.50 -35.14 -4.18
CA GLU A 538 5.26 -35.38 -4.93
C GLU A 538 4.03 -35.12 -4.04
N LYS A 539 4.08 -35.48 -2.75
CA LYS A 539 3.01 -35.15 -1.80
C LYS A 539 2.93 -33.64 -1.52
N SER A 540 4.05 -32.94 -1.35
CA SER A 540 4.07 -31.49 -1.12
C SER A 540 3.73 -30.71 -2.38
N LEU A 541 4.12 -31.19 -3.57
CA LEU A 541 3.72 -30.66 -4.87
C LEU A 541 2.21 -30.83 -5.08
N ASN A 542 1.63 -31.99 -4.75
CA ASN A 542 0.19 -32.20 -4.82
C ASN A 542 -0.57 -31.34 -3.79
N VAL A 543 -0.03 -31.17 -2.57
CA VAL A 543 -0.58 -30.22 -1.58
C VAL A 543 -0.49 -28.77 -2.08
N LEU A 544 0.63 -28.37 -2.68
CA LEU A 544 0.82 -27.05 -3.26
C LEU A 544 -0.11 -26.80 -4.46
N GLN A 545 -0.31 -27.80 -5.34
CA GLN A 545 -1.25 -27.73 -6.46
C GLN A 545 -2.69 -27.62 -5.98
N ASN A 546 -3.09 -28.40 -4.97
CA ASN A 546 -4.42 -28.30 -4.37
C ASN A 546 -4.62 -26.96 -3.66
N TYR A 547 -3.60 -26.42 -2.98
CA TYR A 547 -3.66 -25.11 -2.34
C TYR A 547 -3.76 -23.97 -3.37
N ALA A 548 -2.88 -23.98 -4.39
CA ALA A 548 -2.87 -23.00 -5.47
C ALA A 548 -4.17 -23.04 -6.30
N ALA A 549 -4.79 -24.21 -6.47
CA ALA A 549 -6.14 -24.32 -7.05
C ALA A 549 -7.19 -23.66 -6.14
N LEU A 550 -7.31 -24.11 -4.88
CA LEU A 550 -8.40 -23.74 -3.97
C LEU A 550 -8.32 -22.30 -3.41
N LYS A 551 -7.12 -21.69 -3.41
CA LYS A 551 -6.86 -20.38 -2.78
C LYS A 551 -5.97 -19.44 -3.58
N GLY A 552 -5.16 -19.97 -4.50
CA GLY A 552 -4.04 -19.22 -5.07
C GLY A 552 -2.86 -19.09 -4.09
N LEU A 553 -1.79 -18.47 -4.57
CA LEU A 553 -0.57 -18.13 -3.81
C LEU A 553 -0.49 -16.61 -3.61
N VAL A 554 -0.01 -16.19 -2.45
CA VAL A 554 0.20 -14.76 -2.11
C VAL A 554 1.43 -14.24 -2.86
N ASP A 555 1.47 -12.96 -3.18
CA ASP A 555 2.54 -12.28 -3.93
C ASP A 555 3.96 -12.73 -3.52
N ASP A 556 4.27 -12.76 -2.22
CA ASP A 556 5.54 -13.26 -1.66
C ASP A 556 5.83 -14.73 -2.00
N ASP A 557 4.80 -15.60 -1.96
CA ASP A 557 4.91 -17.01 -2.34
C ASP A 557 5.11 -17.19 -3.85
N ILE A 558 4.48 -16.33 -4.68
CA ILE A 558 4.67 -16.35 -6.13
C ILE A 558 6.10 -15.89 -6.47
N ASP A 559 6.58 -14.79 -5.89
CA ASP A 559 7.95 -14.31 -6.10
C ASP A 559 8.98 -15.32 -5.58
N PHE A 560 8.72 -15.99 -4.45
CA PHE A 560 9.56 -17.08 -3.96
C PHE A 560 9.57 -18.28 -4.93
N LEU A 561 8.41 -18.76 -5.37
CA LEU A 561 8.30 -19.88 -6.30
C LEU A 561 8.93 -19.56 -7.67
N ALA A 562 8.76 -18.33 -8.16
CA ALA A 562 9.43 -17.82 -9.36
C ALA A 562 10.95 -17.83 -9.20
N ASN A 563 11.48 -17.33 -8.08
CA ASN A 563 12.91 -17.36 -7.78
C ASN A 563 13.46 -18.79 -7.66
N VAL A 564 12.68 -19.74 -7.14
CA VAL A 564 13.04 -21.17 -7.16
C VAL A 564 13.08 -21.71 -8.59
N ILE A 565 12.11 -21.39 -9.45
CA ILE A 565 12.05 -21.84 -10.84
C ILE A 565 13.22 -21.27 -11.67
N MET A 566 13.58 -20.00 -11.47
CA MET A 566 14.66 -19.34 -12.21
C MET A 566 16.07 -19.79 -11.77
N ASN A 567 16.29 -19.98 -10.47
CA ASN A 567 17.63 -20.19 -9.90
C ASN A 567 17.99 -21.66 -9.60
N THR A 568 17.08 -22.63 -9.79
CA THR A 568 17.38 -24.06 -9.50
C THR A 568 17.55 -24.90 -10.77
N GLY A 569 18.66 -25.65 -10.82
CA GLY A 569 18.97 -26.60 -11.90
C GLY A 569 18.13 -27.89 -11.87
N LEU A 570 16.82 -27.77 -11.74
CA LEU A 570 15.87 -28.89 -11.74
C LEU A 570 15.56 -29.36 -13.17
N GLY A 571 15.39 -30.68 -13.34
CA GLY A 571 14.98 -31.24 -14.63
C GLY A 571 13.56 -30.82 -15.02
N ALA A 572 13.29 -30.72 -16.33
CA ALA A 572 12.01 -30.24 -16.89
C ALA A 572 10.77 -30.96 -16.34
N THR A 573 10.88 -32.25 -15.98
CA THR A 573 9.81 -33.04 -15.36
C THR A 573 9.37 -32.53 -13.99
N LYS A 574 10.24 -31.79 -13.27
CA LYS A 574 9.92 -31.14 -11.99
C LYS A 574 9.53 -29.67 -12.16
N LEU A 575 10.16 -28.95 -13.08
CA LEU A 575 9.87 -27.53 -13.33
C LEU A 575 8.50 -27.31 -13.97
N VAL A 576 8.06 -28.17 -14.91
CA VAL A 576 6.75 -28.01 -15.58
C VAL A 576 5.57 -28.06 -14.59
N PRO A 577 5.50 -29.00 -13.63
CA PRO A 577 4.50 -28.96 -12.56
C PRO A 577 4.57 -27.72 -11.66
N LEU A 578 5.77 -27.21 -11.35
CA LEU A 578 5.95 -26.03 -10.50
C LEU A 578 5.50 -24.74 -11.19
N VAL A 579 5.81 -24.56 -12.49
CA VAL A 579 5.32 -23.41 -13.27
C VAL A 579 3.78 -23.37 -13.31
N LYS A 580 3.11 -24.53 -13.33
CA LYS A 580 1.64 -24.59 -13.24
C LYS A 580 1.07 -24.21 -11.87
N CYS A 581 1.90 -24.16 -10.82
CA CYS A 581 1.47 -23.75 -9.47
C CYS A 581 1.50 -22.22 -9.28
N LEU A 582 2.04 -21.45 -10.24
CA LEU A 582 2.11 -19.98 -10.20
C LEU A 582 0.72 -19.36 -10.46
N VAL A 583 -0.22 -19.60 -9.56
CA VAL A 583 -1.62 -19.13 -9.61
C VAL A 583 -1.78 -18.11 -8.49
N PRO A 584 -2.09 -16.83 -8.77
CA PRO A 584 -2.24 -15.83 -7.71
C PRO A 584 -3.52 -16.05 -6.89
N VAL A 585 -3.57 -15.50 -5.68
CA VAL A 585 -4.87 -15.24 -5.02
C VAL A 585 -5.69 -14.24 -5.86
N TYR A 586 -5.03 -13.17 -6.31
CA TYR A 586 -5.67 -11.99 -6.91
C TYR A 586 -4.99 -11.51 -8.22
N LYS A 587 -3.75 -11.02 -8.15
CA LYS A 587 -2.98 -10.51 -9.31
C LYS A 587 -1.52 -10.97 -9.21
N VAL A 588 -0.80 -11.09 -10.33
CA VAL A 588 0.63 -11.42 -10.31
C VAL A 588 1.47 -10.14 -10.26
N PRO A 589 2.47 -10.02 -9.37
CA PRO A 589 3.30 -8.82 -9.29
C PRO A 589 4.07 -8.55 -10.60
N GLU A 590 4.17 -7.28 -10.99
CA GLU A 590 4.84 -6.90 -12.25
C GLU A 590 6.31 -7.36 -12.28
N HIS A 591 6.98 -7.29 -11.13
CA HIS A 591 8.39 -7.66 -10.98
C HIS A 591 8.61 -9.14 -11.29
N THR A 592 7.77 -10.03 -10.75
CA THR A 592 7.83 -11.47 -10.96
C THR A 592 7.76 -11.83 -12.43
N VAL A 593 6.80 -11.24 -13.17
CA VAL A 593 6.65 -11.49 -14.61
C VAL A 593 7.78 -10.88 -15.43
N LYS A 594 8.27 -9.67 -15.08
CA LYS A 594 9.46 -9.08 -15.74
C LYS A 594 10.70 -9.98 -15.57
N SER A 595 10.90 -10.57 -14.38
CA SER A 595 12.02 -11.48 -14.08
C SER A 595 11.87 -12.82 -14.80
N ILE A 596 10.72 -13.49 -14.71
CA ILE A 596 10.44 -14.75 -15.44
C ILE A 596 10.58 -14.54 -16.96
N LEU A 597 10.10 -13.42 -17.50
CA LEU A 597 10.25 -13.08 -18.92
C LEU A 597 11.71 -12.89 -19.30
N SER A 598 12.46 -12.09 -18.54
CA SER A 598 13.87 -11.82 -18.81
C SER A 598 14.70 -13.10 -18.80
N TRP A 599 14.53 -13.94 -17.77
CA TRP A 599 15.18 -15.25 -17.65
C TRP A 599 14.76 -16.24 -18.75
N CYS A 600 13.47 -16.31 -19.08
CA CYS A 600 12.98 -17.17 -20.15
C CYS A 600 13.55 -16.75 -21.51
N LEU A 601 13.65 -15.43 -21.77
CA LEU A 601 14.16 -14.88 -23.03
C LEU A 601 15.69 -14.93 -23.15
N SER A 602 16.45 -14.78 -22.06
CA SER A 602 17.91 -14.98 -22.06
C SER A 602 18.26 -16.45 -22.31
N SER A 603 17.56 -17.35 -21.62
CA SER A 603 17.93 -18.77 -21.53
C SER A 603 17.21 -19.66 -22.57
N ILE A 604 16.43 -19.10 -23.49
CA ILE A 604 15.61 -19.83 -24.51
C ILE A 604 16.42 -20.68 -25.52
N ASN A 605 17.74 -20.61 -25.47
CA ASN A 605 18.64 -21.51 -26.22
C ASN A 605 19.03 -22.76 -25.43
N GLU A 606 19.05 -22.68 -24.11
CA GLU A 606 19.50 -23.75 -23.19
C GLU A 606 18.31 -24.47 -22.54
N LEU A 607 17.19 -23.77 -22.32
CA LEU A 607 16.00 -24.32 -21.69
C LEU A 607 15.32 -25.41 -22.54
N PRO A 608 14.87 -26.52 -21.92
CA PRO A 608 14.07 -27.53 -22.60
C PRO A 608 12.78 -26.95 -23.20
N ILE A 609 12.50 -27.33 -24.45
CA ILE A 609 11.38 -26.79 -25.25
C ILE A 609 10.05 -26.90 -24.50
N THR A 610 9.80 -28.01 -23.81
CA THR A 610 8.58 -28.26 -23.01
C THR A 610 8.38 -27.26 -21.87
N LEU A 611 9.46 -26.78 -21.24
CA LEU A 611 9.39 -25.78 -20.19
C LEU A 611 9.06 -24.40 -20.80
N SER A 612 9.75 -24.01 -21.87
CA SER A 612 9.49 -22.74 -22.55
C SER A 612 8.05 -22.66 -23.11
N THR A 613 7.48 -23.76 -23.62
CA THR A 613 6.07 -23.79 -24.03
C THR A 613 5.11 -23.59 -22.86
N VAL A 614 5.39 -24.14 -21.68
CA VAL A 614 4.52 -24.02 -20.50
C VAL A 614 4.61 -22.61 -19.89
N ILE A 615 5.79 -21.99 -19.88
CA ILE A 615 5.96 -20.59 -19.47
C ILE A 615 5.20 -19.65 -20.42
N ILE A 616 5.29 -19.84 -21.73
CA ILE A 616 4.52 -19.04 -22.71
C ILE A 616 3.02 -19.26 -22.55
N GLN A 617 2.55 -20.49 -22.30
CA GLN A 617 1.14 -20.78 -22.01
C GLN A 617 0.67 -20.13 -20.70
N TRP A 618 1.52 -20.05 -19.68
CA TRP A 618 1.24 -19.39 -18.40
C TRP A 618 1.10 -17.87 -18.55
N ILE A 619 2.02 -17.23 -19.29
CA ILE A 619 1.94 -15.80 -19.63
C ILE A 619 0.65 -15.49 -20.41
N ILE A 620 0.31 -16.33 -21.40
CA ILE A 620 -0.94 -16.21 -22.16
C ILE A 620 -2.16 -16.38 -21.26
N GLY A 621 -2.15 -17.33 -20.32
CA GLY A 621 -3.24 -17.53 -19.37
C GLY A 621 -3.48 -16.32 -18.47
N ILE A 622 -2.43 -15.77 -17.85
CA ILE A 622 -2.52 -14.58 -17.00
C ILE A 622 -3.03 -13.36 -17.80
N LEU A 623 -2.60 -13.23 -19.05
CA LEU A 623 -3.03 -12.16 -19.96
C LEU A 623 -4.50 -12.31 -20.37
N ASP A 624 -4.91 -13.52 -20.77
CA ASP A 624 -6.30 -13.83 -21.17
C ASP A 624 -7.29 -13.68 -19.98
N TYR A 625 -6.82 -13.92 -18.75
CA TYR A 625 -7.60 -13.79 -17.50
C TYR A 625 -7.39 -12.44 -16.76
N GLN A 626 -6.73 -11.46 -17.37
CA GLN A 626 -6.48 -10.10 -16.82
C GLN A 626 -5.71 -10.03 -15.48
N LEU A 627 -5.02 -11.11 -15.10
CA LEU A 627 -4.28 -11.24 -13.83
C LEU A 627 -2.93 -10.47 -13.81
N ILE A 628 -2.68 -9.60 -14.80
CA ILE A 628 -1.56 -8.63 -14.86
C ILE A 628 -1.90 -7.44 -15.77
N ASP A 629 -1.27 -6.28 -15.55
CA ASP A 629 -1.37 -5.13 -16.48
C ASP A 629 -0.59 -5.39 -17.78
N GLU A 630 -1.27 -5.32 -18.94
CA GLU A 630 -0.65 -5.61 -20.24
C GLU A 630 0.57 -4.73 -20.58
N LYS A 631 0.63 -3.52 -20.00
CA LYS A 631 1.75 -2.57 -20.12
C LYS A 631 3.09 -3.23 -19.77
N VAL A 632 3.10 -4.19 -18.85
CA VAL A 632 4.30 -4.96 -18.44
C VAL A 632 4.83 -5.86 -19.57
N ILE A 633 3.94 -6.62 -20.20
CA ILE A 633 4.32 -7.63 -21.20
C ILE A 633 4.62 -6.95 -22.54
N ASN A 634 3.93 -5.85 -22.87
CA ASN A 634 4.10 -5.12 -24.13
C ASN A 634 5.53 -4.59 -24.36
N ILE A 635 6.29 -4.30 -23.29
CA ILE A 635 7.71 -3.91 -23.35
C ILE A 635 8.55 -4.92 -24.17
N TYR A 636 8.18 -6.20 -24.12
CA TYR A 636 8.91 -7.30 -24.77
C TYR A 636 8.39 -7.62 -26.20
N TYR A 637 7.39 -6.91 -26.74
CA TYR A 637 6.75 -7.20 -28.02
C TYR A 637 7.76 -7.42 -29.17
N ASN A 638 8.70 -6.49 -29.34
CA ASN A 638 9.74 -6.58 -30.38
C ASN A 638 10.67 -7.79 -30.21
N VAL A 639 10.90 -8.22 -28.96
CA VAL A 639 11.75 -9.38 -28.62
C VAL A 639 11.01 -10.69 -28.94
N PHE A 640 9.72 -10.78 -28.62
CA PHE A 640 8.87 -11.89 -29.04
C PHE A 640 8.77 -12.00 -30.57
N PHE A 641 8.58 -10.88 -31.26
CA PHE A 641 8.54 -10.86 -32.73
C PHE A 641 9.86 -11.36 -33.35
N TYR A 642 11.01 -10.99 -32.79
CA TYR A 642 12.30 -11.54 -33.20
C TYR A 642 12.42 -13.05 -32.96
N TRP A 643 12.00 -13.55 -31.79
CA TRP A 643 12.08 -14.98 -31.47
C TRP A 643 11.12 -15.85 -32.29
N MET A 644 9.92 -15.36 -32.60
CA MET A 644 8.98 -16.02 -33.51
C MET A 644 9.64 -16.29 -34.88
N LEU A 645 10.36 -15.30 -35.43
CA LEU A 645 11.06 -15.44 -36.72
C LEU A 645 12.23 -16.44 -36.70
N LYS A 646 12.71 -16.86 -35.51
CA LYS A 646 13.96 -17.61 -35.32
C LYS A 646 13.79 -19.03 -34.75
N LYS A 647 12.66 -19.35 -34.10
CA LYS A 647 12.43 -20.63 -33.40
C LYS A 647 11.12 -21.30 -33.84
N GLU A 648 11.17 -22.01 -34.97
CA GLU A 648 10.05 -22.72 -35.62
C GLU A 648 9.18 -23.55 -34.65
N ARG A 649 9.80 -24.24 -33.66
CA ARG A 649 9.09 -25.07 -32.67
C ARG A 649 8.29 -24.29 -31.62
N LEU A 650 8.57 -23.00 -31.43
CA LEU A 650 7.83 -22.12 -30.51
C LEU A 650 6.91 -21.13 -31.25
N GLU A 651 7.08 -20.99 -32.57
CA GLU A 651 6.41 -20.03 -33.44
C GLU A 651 4.90 -19.93 -33.18
N ARG A 652 4.17 -21.05 -33.12
CA ARG A 652 2.70 -21.07 -32.90
C ARG A 652 2.28 -20.46 -31.55
N HIS A 653 3.06 -20.66 -30.50
CA HIS A 653 2.75 -20.12 -29.16
C HIS A 653 3.08 -18.63 -29.08
N ILE A 654 4.25 -18.23 -29.60
CA ILE A 654 4.67 -16.82 -29.63
C ILE A 654 3.74 -16.00 -30.56
N ALA A 655 3.25 -16.58 -31.66
CA ALA A 655 2.27 -15.96 -32.55
C ALA A 655 0.93 -15.65 -31.85
N ARG A 656 0.46 -16.49 -30.91
CA ARG A 656 -0.74 -16.20 -30.09
C ARG A 656 -0.49 -14.99 -29.19
N LEU A 657 0.66 -14.94 -28.54
CA LEU A 657 1.05 -13.82 -27.68
C LEU A 657 1.12 -12.50 -28.48
N ILE A 658 1.78 -12.52 -29.65
CA ILE A 658 1.87 -11.36 -30.54
C ILE A 658 0.48 -10.90 -31.00
N HIS A 659 -0.43 -11.83 -31.33
CA HIS A 659 -1.80 -11.49 -31.72
C HIS A 659 -2.58 -10.73 -30.64
N VAL A 660 -2.38 -11.04 -29.36
CA VAL A 660 -3.06 -10.35 -28.25
C VAL A 660 -2.41 -8.99 -27.93
N LEU A 661 -1.09 -8.86 -28.13
CA LEU A 661 -0.32 -7.66 -27.79
C LEU A 661 -0.23 -6.60 -28.91
N THR A 662 -0.43 -6.96 -30.18
CA THR A 662 -0.19 -6.06 -31.33
C THR A 662 -1.08 -4.80 -31.29
N LYS A 663 -0.46 -3.61 -31.24
CA LYS A 663 -1.14 -2.33 -31.47
C LYS A 663 -1.02 -1.86 -32.93
N PRO A 664 -1.85 -0.90 -33.38
CA PRO A 664 -1.71 -0.30 -34.71
C PRO A 664 -0.35 0.37 -34.94
N GLU A 665 0.29 0.89 -33.89
CA GLU A 665 1.61 1.54 -33.94
C GLU A 665 2.72 0.56 -34.38
N ASP A 666 2.74 -0.64 -33.82
CA ASP A 666 3.76 -1.69 -34.03
C ASP A 666 3.85 -2.20 -35.49
N ILE A 667 2.81 -1.92 -36.27
CA ILE A 667 2.68 -2.40 -37.65
C ILE A 667 3.44 -1.46 -38.58
N SER A 668 4.70 -1.83 -38.79
CA SER A 668 5.62 -1.20 -39.73
C SER A 668 5.78 -2.04 -41.00
N ARG A 669 6.10 -1.38 -42.13
CA ARG A 669 6.42 -2.03 -43.41
C ARG A 669 7.54 -3.08 -43.29
N ARG A 670 8.45 -2.91 -42.31
CA ARG A 670 9.54 -3.85 -41.98
C ARG A 670 9.04 -5.12 -41.28
N ASN A 671 8.02 -5.02 -40.44
CA ASN A 671 7.43 -6.17 -39.74
C ASN A 671 6.55 -6.98 -40.71
N VAL A 672 5.77 -6.32 -41.56
CA VAL A 672 4.96 -6.98 -42.60
C VAL A 672 5.85 -7.73 -43.61
N THR A 673 6.91 -7.12 -44.14
CA THR A 673 7.80 -7.80 -45.11
C THR A 673 8.54 -9.00 -44.50
N ARG A 674 8.98 -8.93 -43.24
CA ARG A 674 9.53 -10.07 -42.50
C ARG A 674 8.53 -11.21 -42.34
N LEU A 675 7.28 -10.90 -42.00
CA LEU A 675 6.24 -11.91 -41.80
C LEU A 675 5.78 -12.55 -43.12
N LEU A 676 5.75 -11.79 -44.22
CA LEU A 676 5.54 -12.30 -45.58
C LEU A 676 6.72 -13.16 -46.08
N ALA A 677 7.96 -12.83 -45.73
CA ALA A 677 9.13 -13.66 -46.04
C ALA A 677 9.07 -15.01 -45.29
N LEU A 678 8.67 -15.01 -44.02
CA LEU A 678 8.44 -16.24 -43.25
C LEU A 678 7.24 -17.04 -43.80
N HIS A 679 6.16 -16.38 -44.22
CA HIS A 679 5.03 -17.04 -44.89
C HIS A 679 5.49 -17.78 -46.17
N LYS A 680 6.34 -17.15 -47.00
CA LYS A 680 6.94 -17.76 -48.21
C LYS A 680 7.91 -18.92 -47.93
N LYS A 681 8.44 -19.05 -46.71
CA LYS A 681 9.36 -20.13 -46.33
C LYS A 681 8.64 -21.49 -46.18
N TYR A 682 7.35 -21.48 -45.87
CA TYR A 682 6.57 -22.71 -45.66
C TYR A 682 5.82 -23.15 -46.92
N SER A 683 6.00 -24.43 -47.32
CA SER A 683 5.32 -25.04 -48.47
C SER A 683 3.81 -25.27 -48.29
N LYS A 684 3.31 -25.17 -47.05
CA LYS A 684 1.89 -25.07 -46.72
C LYS A 684 1.70 -23.89 -45.77
N PRO A 685 0.72 -23.00 -46.00
CA PRO A 685 0.60 -21.78 -45.20
C PRO A 685 0.09 -22.08 -43.80
N GLN A 686 0.86 -21.68 -42.77
CA GLN A 686 0.50 -21.93 -41.38
C GLN A 686 -0.66 -21.03 -40.93
N LYS A 687 -1.66 -21.60 -40.24
CA LYS A 687 -2.88 -20.89 -39.83
C LYS A 687 -2.59 -19.65 -38.97
N HIS A 688 -1.64 -19.73 -38.03
CA HIS A 688 -1.31 -18.61 -37.14
C HIS A 688 -0.65 -17.43 -37.87
N ILE A 689 0.12 -17.68 -38.93
CA ILE A 689 0.70 -16.61 -39.77
C ILE A 689 -0.40 -15.89 -40.55
N ILE A 690 -1.36 -16.64 -41.12
CA ILE A 690 -2.50 -16.06 -41.83
C ILE A 690 -3.32 -15.17 -40.88
N VAL A 691 -3.62 -15.64 -39.67
CA VAL A 691 -4.37 -14.86 -38.68
C VAL A 691 -3.66 -13.56 -38.30
N LEU A 692 -2.33 -13.58 -38.14
CA LEU A 692 -1.53 -12.36 -37.94
C LEU A 692 -1.54 -11.44 -39.17
N LEU A 693 -1.49 -11.96 -40.39
CA LEU A 693 -1.62 -11.16 -41.61
C LEU A 693 -3.00 -10.50 -41.74
N SER A 694 -4.09 -11.20 -41.40
CA SER A 694 -5.43 -10.60 -41.40
C SER A 694 -5.58 -9.50 -40.35
N LEU A 695 -5.00 -9.67 -39.17
CA LEU A 695 -4.97 -8.65 -38.12
C LEU A 695 -4.11 -7.44 -38.53
N PHE A 696 -2.95 -7.65 -39.16
CA PHE A 696 -2.15 -6.55 -39.71
C PHE A 696 -2.91 -5.80 -40.83
N LYS A 697 -3.70 -6.50 -41.65
CA LYS A 697 -4.53 -5.92 -42.72
C LYS A 697 -5.69 -5.08 -42.19
N SER A 698 -6.34 -5.48 -41.09
CA SER A 698 -7.42 -4.69 -40.47
C SER A 698 -6.96 -3.38 -39.83
N TYR A 699 -5.67 -3.25 -39.51
CA TYR A 699 -5.09 -2.03 -38.96
C TYR A 699 -4.50 -1.09 -40.02
N LYS A 700 -3.75 -1.63 -41.00
CA LYS A 700 -3.07 -0.84 -42.04
C LYS A 700 -3.17 -1.58 -43.39
N PRO A 701 -4.33 -1.48 -44.09
CA PRO A 701 -4.58 -2.25 -45.31
C PRO A 701 -3.55 -1.97 -46.41
N GLU A 702 -3.05 -0.73 -46.52
CA GLU A 702 -2.01 -0.29 -47.46
C GLU A 702 -0.70 -1.10 -47.40
N LEU A 703 -0.39 -1.73 -46.26
CA LEU A 703 0.88 -2.42 -46.04
C LEU A 703 0.81 -3.91 -46.35
N VAL A 704 -0.38 -4.51 -46.52
CA VAL A 704 -0.57 -5.96 -46.61
C VAL A 704 -1.19 -6.33 -47.98
N PRO A 705 -0.57 -7.21 -48.78
CA PRO A 705 -1.12 -7.64 -50.07
C PRO A 705 -2.55 -8.19 -49.95
N GLU A 706 -3.40 -7.90 -50.92
CA GLU A 706 -4.84 -8.16 -50.82
C GLU A 706 -5.21 -9.62 -50.57
N LYS A 707 -4.43 -10.55 -51.15
CA LYS A 707 -4.68 -12.01 -51.28
C LYS A 707 -4.55 -12.82 -49.97
N VAL A 708 -4.83 -12.24 -48.81
CA VAL A 708 -4.85 -12.94 -47.51
C VAL A 708 -6.25 -13.51 -47.25
N LEU A 709 -6.35 -14.84 -47.18
CA LEU A 709 -7.58 -15.55 -46.82
C LEU A 709 -7.92 -15.34 -45.33
N TYR A 710 -9.20 -15.14 -45.02
CA TYR A 710 -9.70 -15.11 -43.64
C TYR A 710 -9.80 -16.52 -43.05
N ILE A 711 -9.38 -16.70 -41.79
CA ILE A 711 -9.47 -17.98 -41.06
C ILE A 711 -10.07 -17.72 -39.68
N ASN A 712 -11.04 -18.54 -39.26
CA ASN A 712 -11.65 -18.47 -37.93
C ASN A 712 -10.58 -18.63 -36.83
N THR A 713 -10.39 -17.58 -36.04
CA THR A 713 -9.28 -17.42 -35.08
C THR A 713 -9.22 -18.54 -34.04
N LYS A 714 -10.39 -19.01 -33.54
CA LYS A 714 -10.48 -20.13 -32.60
C LYS A 714 -9.88 -21.43 -33.14
N SER A 715 -9.77 -21.61 -34.46
CA SER A 715 -9.21 -22.80 -35.12
C SER A 715 -7.70 -22.76 -35.38
N ALA A 716 -7.04 -21.62 -35.12
CA ALA A 716 -5.59 -21.45 -35.32
C ALA A 716 -4.78 -21.75 -34.06
N TRP A 717 -5.30 -21.34 -32.89
CA TRP A 717 -4.63 -21.46 -31.61
C TRP A 717 -4.72 -22.87 -31.02
N SER A 718 -3.75 -23.24 -30.18
CA SER A 718 -3.85 -24.41 -29.30
C SER A 718 -4.54 -24.00 -27.99
N PRO A 719 -5.40 -24.86 -27.40
CA PRO A 719 -5.98 -24.60 -26.09
C PRO A 719 -4.89 -24.52 -25.01
N ILE A 720 -5.20 -23.80 -23.93
CA ILE A 720 -4.39 -23.80 -22.70
C ILE A 720 -4.62 -25.17 -22.01
N PRO A 721 -3.63 -25.74 -21.28
CA PRO A 721 -3.87 -26.96 -20.50
C PRO A 721 -5.03 -26.78 -19.52
N GLU A 722 -6.06 -27.61 -19.63
CA GLU A 722 -7.34 -27.50 -18.93
C GLU A 722 -7.23 -27.26 -17.41
N ILE A 723 -6.31 -27.98 -16.74
CA ILE A 723 -5.99 -27.79 -15.32
C ILE A 723 -5.58 -26.34 -15.00
N LEU A 724 -4.70 -25.75 -15.83
CA LEU A 724 -4.23 -24.38 -15.66
C LEU A 724 -5.33 -23.37 -16.01
N GLN A 725 -6.18 -23.69 -16.99
CA GLN A 725 -7.33 -22.87 -17.36
C GLN A 725 -8.31 -22.73 -16.18
N VAL A 726 -8.69 -23.84 -15.55
CA VAL A 726 -9.58 -23.83 -14.36
C VAL A 726 -8.94 -23.09 -13.19
N MET A 727 -7.66 -23.33 -12.90
CA MET A 727 -6.94 -22.66 -11.80
C MET A 727 -6.88 -21.12 -11.97
N LEU A 728 -6.65 -20.63 -13.19
CA LEU A 728 -6.59 -19.18 -13.45
C LEU A 728 -7.99 -18.55 -13.52
N GLN A 729 -9.01 -19.28 -13.98
CA GLN A 729 -10.39 -18.83 -13.91
C GLN A 729 -10.87 -18.68 -12.45
N ASP A 730 -10.45 -19.58 -11.55
CA ASP A 730 -10.77 -19.48 -10.11
C ASP A 730 -9.93 -18.39 -9.39
N ALA A 731 -8.78 -17.99 -9.96
CA ALA A 731 -8.08 -16.78 -9.53
C ALA A 731 -8.79 -15.51 -10.01
N GLN A 732 -9.35 -15.49 -11.23
CA GLN A 732 -10.17 -14.38 -11.72
C GLN A 732 -11.41 -14.18 -10.85
N THR A 733 -12.17 -15.24 -10.52
CA THR A 733 -13.35 -15.11 -9.66
C THR A 733 -12.99 -14.63 -8.25
N ARG A 734 -11.84 -15.02 -7.68
CA ARG A 734 -11.34 -14.47 -6.41
C ARG A 734 -11.01 -12.98 -6.52
N PHE A 735 -10.34 -12.56 -7.60
CA PHE A 735 -10.00 -11.15 -7.86
C PHE A 735 -11.24 -10.28 -8.06
N GLU A 736 -12.20 -10.74 -8.85
CA GLU A 736 -13.50 -10.07 -9.05
C GLU A 736 -14.26 -9.95 -7.73
N ASN A 737 -14.35 -11.03 -6.92
CA ASN A 737 -14.98 -10.98 -5.60
C ASN A 737 -14.27 -10.02 -4.62
N GLN A 738 -12.93 -9.90 -4.68
CA GLN A 738 -12.22 -8.90 -3.87
C GLN A 738 -12.52 -7.48 -4.35
N GLN A 739 -12.49 -7.23 -5.66
CA GLN A 739 -12.89 -5.92 -6.21
C GLN A 739 -14.32 -5.57 -5.82
N VAL A 740 -15.25 -6.53 -5.79
CA VAL A 740 -16.60 -6.31 -5.24
C VAL A 740 -16.55 -5.90 -3.77
N GLN A 741 -15.79 -6.59 -2.90
CA GLN A 741 -15.68 -6.24 -1.48
C GLN A 741 -15.02 -4.87 -1.22
N ASP A 742 -13.91 -4.58 -1.89
CA ASP A 742 -13.21 -3.28 -1.78
C ASP A 742 -14.04 -2.14 -2.41
N SER A 743 -14.82 -2.42 -3.46
CA SER A 743 -15.81 -1.47 -3.98
C SER A 743 -16.94 -1.24 -2.99
N ASN A 744 -17.46 -2.27 -2.31
CA ASN A 744 -18.53 -2.15 -1.32
C ASN A 744 -18.11 -1.37 -0.05
N LEU A 745 -16.82 -1.21 0.21
CA LEU A 745 -16.29 -0.35 1.28
C LEU A 745 -16.22 1.13 0.88
N ASN A 746 -16.18 1.44 -0.42
CA ASN A 746 -16.13 2.82 -0.95
C ASN A 746 -17.41 3.23 -1.72
N SER A 747 -18.33 2.30 -1.97
CA SER A 747 -19.56 2.55 -2.72
C SER A 747 -20.57 3.33 -1.87
N PHE A 748 -21.09 4.43 -2.41
CA PHE A 748 -22.34 5.00 -1.92
C PHE A 748 -23.45 3.95 -2.03
N ASN A 749 -24.20 3.75 -0.94
CA ASN A 749 -25.25 2.74 -0.90
C ASN A 749 -26.52 3.28 -1.58
N TRP A 750 -26.74 2.87 -2.82
CA TRP A 750 -27.84 3.35 -3.69
C TRP A 750 -29.24 2.83 -3.29
N ASP A 751 -29.34 1.84 -2.40
CA ASP A 751 -30.61 1.20 -2.05
C ASP A 751 -31.47 2.06 -1.10
N LYS A 752 -32.25 2.97 -1.69
CA LYS A 752 -33.46 3.51 -1.02
C LYS A 752 -34.68 3.78 -1.91
N PHE A 753 -34.61 3.53 -3.22
CA PHE A 753 -35.76 3.62 -4.12
C PHE A 753 -35.98 2.32 -4.92
N MET A 754 -36.50 1.31 -4.23
CA MET A 754 -37.04 0.08 -4.83
C MET A 754 -38.27 0.37 -5.69
N THR A 755 -38.11 0.49 -7.01
CA THR A 755 -39.21 0.30 -7.96
C THR A 755 -39.52 -1.19 -8.12
N LYS A 756 -40.81 -1.54 -8.19
CA LYS A 756 -41.25 -2.95 -8.19
C LYS A 756 -40.68 -3.75 -9.37
N LYS A 757 -40.33 -5.02 -9.10
CA LYS A 757 -40.00 -6.01 -10.13
C LYS A 757 -41.16 -6.20 -11.12
N THR A 758 -40.82 -6.27 -12.40
CA THR A 758 -41.56 -6.98 -13.44
C THR A 758 -40.59 -7.90 -14.19
N GLU A 759 -41.14 -8.87 -14.92
CA GLU A 759 -40.42 -10.11 -15.24
C GLU A 759 -39.68 -10.09 -16.59
N SER A 760 -38.96 -11.17 -16.88
CA SER A 760 -38.04 -11.32 -18.01
C SER A 760 -38.68 -11.12 -19.39
N TYR A 761 -37.99 -10.46 -20.32
CA TYR A 761 -37.22 -11.12 -21.39
C TYR A 761 -36.46 -10.11 -22.27
N SER A 762 -35.43 -10.60 -22.97
CA SER A 762 -34.51 -9.86 -23.87
C SER A 762 -33.58 -8.83 -23.21
N THR A 763 -32.29 -8.91 -23.52
CA THR A 763 -31.26 -7.98 -23.06
C THR A 763 -31.17 -6.77 -24.00
N VAL A 764 -31.99 -5.75 -23.73
CA VAL A 764 -31.81 -4.42 -24.34
C VAL A 764 -30.61 -3.75 -23.65
N PRO A 765 -29.60 -3.22 -24.38
CA PRO A 765 -28.47 -2.52 -23.76
C PRO A 765 -28.96 -1.25 -23.07
N LEU A 766 -28.30 -0.82 -21.98
CA LEU A 766 -28.75 0.34 -21.19
C LEU A 766 -28.90 1.63 -22.04
N ILE A 767 -28.11 1.77 -23.11
CA ILE A 767 -28.20 2.89 -24.07
C ILE A 767 -28.39 2.33 -25.48
N PRO A 768 -29.34 2.84 -26.28
CA PRO A 768 -29.55 2.40 -27.66
C PRO A 768 -28.38 2.81 -28.57
N SER A 769 -27.90 1.87 -29.37
CA SER A 769 -26.86 2.12 -30.37
C SER A 769 -27.42 2.83 -31.60
N ILE A 770 -27.22 4.14 -31.69
CA ILE A 770 -27.49 4.91 -32.92
C ILE A 770 -26.49 4.44 -33.99
N GLY A 771 -27.00 3.78 -35.04
CA GLY A 771 -26.19 2.99 -35.95
C GLY A 771 -25.35 3.81 -36.94
N TYR A 772 -24.04 3.79 -36.76
CA TYR A 772 -23.06 4.18 -37.77
C TYR A 772 -21.98 3.09 -37.94
N PHE A 773 -21.48 2.90 -39.16
CA PHE A 773 -20.56 1.82 -39.51
C PHE A 773 -19.20 1.94 -38.80
N GLN A 774 -18.95 1.09 -37.80
CA GLN A 774 -17.61 0.93 -37.22
C GLN A 774 -16.70 0.09 -38.13
N ILE A 775 -16.11 0.73 -39.14
CA ILE A 775 -14.96 0.19 -39.88
C ILE A 775 -13.69 0.73 -39.23
N GLY A 776 -13.30 0.12 -38.10
CA GLY A 776 -12.12 0.50 -37.33
C GLY A 776 -11.78 -0.54 -36.27
N SER A 777 -10.50 -0.72 -35.98
CA SER A 777 -10.04 -1.73 -35.02
C SER A 777 -10.34 -1.33 -33.57
N SER A 778 -11.00 -2.21 -32.82
CA SER A 778 -11.39 -2.06 -31.40
C SER A 778 -10.23 -2.05 -30.39
N ILE A 779 -9.01 -1.76 -30.84
CA ILE A 779 -7.75 -2.09 -30.14
C ILE A 779 -6.86 -0.83 -29.95
N PHE A 780 -7.49 0.36 -30.05
CA PHE A 780 -7.02 1.60 -29.43
C PHE A 780 -7.90 2.05 -28.25
N LYS A 781 -8.86 1.22 -27.78
CA LYS A 781 -9.47 1.38 -26.45
C LYS A 781 -8.36 1.38 -25.39
N GLU A 782 -8.43 2.25 -24.39
CA GLU A 782 -7.54 2.13 -23.23
C GLU A 782 -8.05 0.96 -22.37
N LYS A 783 -7.30 -0.14 -22.29
CA LYS A 783 -7.81 -1.43 -21.77
C LYS A 783 -8.17 -1.51 -20.28
N LYS A 784 -8.32 -0.38 -19.58
CA LYS A 784 -9.00 -0.33 -18.27
C LYS A 784 -10.46 0.13 -18.38
N THR A 785 -10.80 0.89 -19.42
CA THR A 785 -12.10 1.52 -19.58
C THR A 785 -13.05 0.65 -20.40
N LYS A 786 -14.15 0.18 -19.80
CA LYS A 786 -15.29 -0.34 -20.59
C LYS A 786 -16.01 0.87 -21.21
N PRO A 787 -16.34 0.88 -22.51
CA PRO A 787 -17.26 1.90 -23.01
C PRO A 787 -18.64 1.65 -22.42
N ILE A 788 -19.41 2.73 -22.25
CA ILE A 788 -20.73 2.68 -21.62
C ILE A 788 -21.71 1.67 -22.25
N PHE A 789 -21.58 1.38 -23.55
CA PHE A 789 -22.43 0.42 -24.27
C PHE A 789 -22.13 -1.05 -23.94
N ASP A 790 -20.96 -1.36 -23.39
CA ASP A 790 -20.56 -2.71 -22.96
C ASP A 790 -20.98 -3.01 -21.50
N VAL A 791 -21.66 -2.06 -20.82
CA VAL A 791 -22.16 -2.20 -19.44
C VAL A 791 -23.61 -2.69 -19.43
N SER A 792 -23.89 -3.72 -18.64
CA SER A 792 -25.11 -4.52 -18.68
C SER A 792 -26.09 -4.31 -17.50
N SER A 793 -25.63 -3.72 -16.39
CA SER A 793 -26.46 -3.41 -15.22
C SER A 793 -26.06 -2.11 -14.54
N THR A 794 -26.98 -1.53 -13.76
CA THR A 794 -26.72 -0.35 -12.92
C THR A 794 -25.74 -0.65 -11.77
N GLU A 795 -25.66 -1.90 -11.31
CA GLU A 795 -24.70 -2.35 -10.31
C GLU A 795 -23.28 -2.44 -10.89
N GLU A 796 -23.16 -2.92 -12.13
CA GLU A 796 -21.90 -2.91 -12.89
C GLU A 796 -21.44 -1.47 -13.19
N LEU A 797 -22.39 -0.57 -13.50
CA LEU A 797 -22.14 0.86 -13.66
C LEU A 797 -21.58 1.50 -12.39
N GLY A 798 -22.17 1.21 -11.22
CA GLY A 798 -21.72 1.74 -9.93
C GLY A 798 -20.28 1.33 -9.58
N ARG A 799 -19.90 0.09 -9.90
CA ARG A 799 -18.51 -0.39 -9.72
C ARG A 799 -17.52 0.29 -10.66
N LEU A 800 -17.92 0.60 -11.89
CA LEU A 800 -17.03 1.12 -12.95
C LEU A 800 -17.14 2.64 -13.19
N HIS A 801 -17.88 3.39 -12.37
CA HIS A 801 -18.23 4.80 -12.64
C HIS A 801 -17.03 5.75 -12.92
N LEU A 802 -15.83 5.45 -12.41
CA LEU A 802 -14.58 6.21 -12.68
C LEU A 802 -13.75 5.62 -13.83
N ASP A 803 -14.00 4.38 -14.23
CA ASP A 803 -13.29 3.60 -15.26
C ASP A 803 -14.22 3.30 -16.48
N ILE A 804 -15.09 4.26 -16.87
CA ILE A 804 -15.95 4.13 -18.07
C ILE A 804 -15.46 5.06 -19.20
N GLU A 805 -15.28 4.48 -20.40
CA GLU A 805 -15.02 5.21 -21.63
C GLU A 805 -16.33 5.88 -22.10
N LEU A 806 -16.47 7.17 -21.81
CA LEU A 806 -17.65 7.96 -22.21
C LEU A 806 -17.64 8.27 -23.72
N PRO A 807 -18.80 8.23 -24.40
CA PRO A 807 -18.89 8.26 -25.85
C PRO A 807 -18.61 9.65 -26.44
N CYS A 808 -17.73 9.72 -27.45
CA CYS A 808 -17.31 10.97 -28.10
C CYS A 808 -18.48 11.88 -28.55
N ASN A 809 -19.61 11.30 -28.96
CA ASN A 809 -20.87 12.04 -29.07
C ASN A 809 -21.56 12.09 -27.70
N ALA A 810 -21.15 13.04 -26.86
CA ALA A 810 -21.62 13.14 -25.49
C ALA A 810 -23.15 13.39 -25.36
N VAL A 811 -23.84 13.80 -26.44
CA VAL A 811 -25.31 13.96 -26.45
C VAL A 811 -26.03 12.62 -26.27
N SER A 812 -25.42 11.48 -26.65
CA SER A 812 -26.05 10.15 -26.44
C SER A 812 -26.15 9.75 -24.96
N LEU A 813 -25.46 10.45 -24.06
CA LEU A 813 -25.58 10.27 -22.60
C LEU A 813 -26.89 10.87 -22.06
N LEU A 814 -27.58 11.73 -22.82
CA LEU A 814 -28.86 12.29 -22.39
C LEU A 814 -30.05 11.36 -22.66
N ALA A 815 -29.82 10.20 -23.28
CA ALA A 815 -30.88 9.26 -23.66
C ALA A 815 -31.39 8.39 -22.49
N ASN A 816 -30.72 8.38 -21.33
CA ASN A 816 -31.16 7.66 -20.14
C ASN A 816 -30.61 8.26 -18.83
N THR A 817 -31.19 7.85 -17.70
CA THR A 817 -30.76 8.28 -16.36
C THR A 817 -29.33 7.87 -16.02
N ALA A 818 -28.86 6.70 -16.48
CA ALA A 818 -27.49 6.24 -16.25
C ALA A 818 -26.44 7.19 -16.87
N GLY A 819 -26.71 7.74 -18.05
CA GLY A 819 -25.87 8.75 -18.69
C GLY A 819 -25.93 10.10 -17.98
N PHE A 820 -27.07 10.48 -17.39
CA PHE A 820 -27.15 11.63 -16.48
C PHE A 820 -26.19 11.44 -15.29
N HIS A 821 -26.29 10.32 -14.56
CA HIS A 821 -25.43 9.99 -13.41
C HIS A 821 -23.94 10.06 -13.77
N LEU A 822 -23.54 9.58 -14.94
CA LEU A 822 -22.14 9.67 -15.37
C LEU A 822 -21.73 11.10 -15.71
N LEU A 823 -22.59 11.89 -16.37
CA LEU A 823 -22.30 13.30 -16.63
C LEU A 823 -22.16 14.12 -15.34
N THR A 824 -22.88 13.79 -14.26
CA THR A 824 -22.77 14.51 -12.98
C THR A 824 -21.44 14.27 -12.28
N PHE A 825 -20.88 13.06 -12.37
CA PHE A 825 -19.64 12.66 -11.69
C PHE A 825 -18.40 12.61 -12.60
N ALA A 826 -18.54 12.83 -13.91
CA ALA A 826 -17.42 12.90 -14.85
C ALA A 826 -16.49 14.10 -14.60
N ASP A 827 -15.22 13.94 -14.97
CA ASP A 827 -14.22 15.01 -14.91
C ASP A 827 -14.70 16.32 -15.56
N PHE A 828 -14.29 17.45 -14.97
CA PHE A 828 -14.56 18.80 -15.49
C PHE A 828 -14.23 18.96 -16.98
N GLN A 829 -13.14 18.34 -17.46
CA GLN A 829 -12.78 18.36 -18.89
C GLN A 829 -13.83 17.67 -19.78
N TYR A 830 -14.46 16.61 -19.29
CA TYR A 830 -15.50 15.90 -20.01
C TYR A 830 -16.84 16.66 -19.95
N GLN A 831 -17.22 17.17 -18.77
CA GLN A 831 -18.38 18.06 -18.61
C GLN A 831 -18.29 19.28 -19.53
N SER A 832 -17.09 19.85 -19.69
CA SER A 832 -16.81 20.98 -20.59
C SER A 832 -16.93 20.61 -22.08
N ARG A 833 -16.46 19.42 -22.48
CA ARG A 833 -16.64 18.91 -23.85
C ARG A 833 -18.11 18.60 -24.15
N PHE A 834 -18.83 18.01 -23.21
CA PHE A 834 -20.28 17.78 -23.32
C PHE A 834 -21.02 19.10 -23.53
N SER A 835 -20.79 20.11 -22.69
CA SER A 835 -21.54 21.37 -22.75
C SER A 835 -21.22 22.17 -24.01
N TYR A 836 -19.96 22.18 -24.47
CA TYR A 836 -19.59 22.74 -25.78
C TYR A 836 -20.25 22.00 -26.95
N ASN A 837 -20.31 20.67 -26.92
CA ASN A 837 -20.99 19.90 -27.96
C ASN A 837 -22.51 20.18 -27.97
N LEU A 838 -23.15 20.24 -26.80
CA LEU A 838 -24.58 20.54 -26.66
C LEU A 838 -24.94 21.93 -27.23
N TYR A 839 -24.14 22.96 -26.96
CA TYR A 839 -24.28 24.30 -27.55
C TYR A 839 -24.29 24.26 -29.07
N ASN A 840 -23.29 23.60 -29.66
CA ASN A 840 -23.13 23.49 -31.09
C ASN A 840 -24.27 22.67 -31.72
N THR A 841 -24.78 21.65 -31.05
CA THR A 841 -25.96 20.89 -31.51
C THR A 841 -27.23 21.74 -31.47
N LEU A 842 -27.47 22.49 -30.38
CA LEU A 842 -28.64 23.37 -30.25
C LEU A 842 -28.62 24.50 -31.29
N ILE A 843 -27.51 25.24 -31.41
CA ILE A 843 -27.39 26.32 -32.40
C ILE A 843 -27.50 25.79 -33.84
N ARG A 844 -26.97 24.59 -34.14
CA ARG A 844 -27.18 23.98 -35.47
C ARG A 844 -28.63 23.61 -35.73
N ALA A 845 -29.31 23.01 -34.75
CA ALA A 845 -30.69 22.57 -34.89
C ALA A 845 -31.70 23.74 -35.01
N PHE A 846 -31.44 24.87 -34.34
CA PHE A 846 -32.37 25.99 -34.23
C PHE A 846 -32.00 27.23 -35.06
N MET A 847 -30.73 27.46 -35.41
CA MET A 847 -30.27 28.71 -36.03
C MET A 847 -29.45 28.57 -37.33
N LEU A 848 -28.70 27.46 -37.53
CA LEU A 848 -27.77 27.34 -38.66
C LEU A 848 -28.13 26.28 -39.71
N GLU A 849 -28.82 25.20 -39.33
CA GLU A 849 -29.06 24.03 -40.19
C GLU A 849 -30.53 23.54 -40.12
N ASN A 850 -31.47 24.48 -39.97
CA ASN A 850 -32.89 24.25 -39.63
C ASN A 850 -33.66 23.29 -40.57
N GLU A 851 -33.21 23.09 -41.81
CA GLU A 851 -33.80 22.13 -42.75
C GLU A 851 -33.29 20.69 -42.59
N LYS A 852 -32.23 20.45 -41.81
CA LYS A 852 -31.57 19.13 -41.67
C LYS A 852 -32.05 18.30 -40.48
N PHE A 853 -32.66 18.93 -39.49
CA PHE A 853 -33.16 18.25 -38.28
C PHE A 853 -34.67 18.17 -38.33
N SER A 854 -35.24 16.99 -38.08
CA SER A 854 -36.69 16.85 -38.01
C SER A 854 -37.26 17.45 -36.72
N ALA A 855 -38.51 17.90 -36.78
CA ALA A 855 -39.22 18.43 -35.61
C ALA A 855 -39.32 17.40 -34.45
N GLU A 856 -39.27 16.09 -34.75
CA GLU A 856 -39.23 15.02 -33.75
C GLU A 856 -37.85 14.93 -33.06
N GLU A 857 -36.76 15.04 -33.82
CA GLU A 857 -35.40 15.04 -33.26
C GLU A 857 -35.13 16.28 -32.39
N ILE A 858 -35.61 17.45 -32.82
CA ILE A 858 -35.55 18.69 -32.05
C ILE A 858 -36.35 18.56 -30.75
N ASN A 859 -37.60 18.06 -30.84
CA ASN A 859 -38.43 17.77 -29.67
C ASN A 859 -37.73 16.86 -28.66
N LYS A 860 -37.12 15.77 -29.16
CA LYS A 860 -36.42 14.77 -28.34
C LYS A 860 -35.14 15.33 -27.71
N LEU A 861 -34.38 16.15 -28.43
CA LEU A 861 -33.19 16.83 -27.90
C LEU A 861 -33.56 17.77 -26.74
N LEU A 862 -34.64 18.54 -26.88
CA LEU A 862 -35.16 19.37 -25.79
C LEU A 862 -35.58 18.53 -24.59
N ASP A 863 -36.38 17.46 -24.79
CA ASP A 863 -36.85 16.60 -23.69
C ASP A 863 -35.68 15.99 -22.90
N MET A 864 -34.72 15.41 -23.61
CA MET A 864 -33.49 14.86 -23.00
C MET A 864 -32.67 15.91 -22.23
N THR A 865 -32.69 17.17 -22.67
CA THR A 865 -32.01 18.28 -21.98
C THR A 865 -32.80 18.74 -20.74
N ILE A 866 -34.14 18.81 -20.82
CA ILE A 866 -35.02 19.13 -19.70
C ILE A 866 -34.89 18.08 -18.59
N GLU A 867 -34.91 16.80 -18.95
CA GLU A 867 -34.80 15.70 -17.98
C GLU A 867 -33.43 15.69 -17.29
N PHE A 868 -32.35 16.05 -17.99
CA PHE A 868 -31.02 16.19 -17.40
C PHE A 868 -30.90 17.40 -16.46
N SER A 869 -31.41 18.58 -16.84
CA SER A 869 -31.44 19.76 -15.95
C SER A 869 -32.27 19.49 -14.68
N ARG A 870 -33.42 18.82 -14.83
CA ARG A 870 -34.26 18.36 -13.72
C ARG A 870 -33.57 17.30 -12.84
N TYR A 871 -32.70 16.47 -13.43
CA TYR A 871 -31.88 15.51 -12.69
C TYR A 871 -30.78 16.20 -11.88
N MET A 872 -30.09 17.17 -12.49
CA MET A 872 -29.06 18.00 -11.84
C MET A 872 -29.60 18.90 -10.72
N GLN A 873 -30.86 19.35 -10.85
CA GLN A 873 -31.45 20.45 -10.08
C GLN A 873 -30.68 21.79 -10.22
N GLN A 874 -29.97 21.96 -11.34
CA GLN A 874 -29.09 23.09 -11.67
C GLN A 874 -29.23 23.40 -13.17
N ASP A 875 -28.93 24.63 -13.59
CA ASP A 875 -28.83 24.95 -15.01
C ASP A 875 -27.53 24.45 -15.64
N ILE A 876 -27.57 24.42 -16.97
CA ILE A 876 -26.40 24.27 -17.82
C ILE A 876 -26.15 25.68 -18.37
N LEU A 877 -25.23 26.44 -17.77
CA LEU A 877 -24.93 27.85 -18.13
C LEU A 877 -24.80 28.14 -19.65
N ILE A 878 -24.42 27.13 -20.43
CA ILE A 878 -24.29 27.19 -21.88
C ILE A 878 -25.64 27.09 -22.62
N VAL A 879 -26.63 26.39 -22.05
CA VAL A 879 -28.03 26.44 -22.50
C VAL A 879 -28.61 27.83 -22.25
N ASN A 880 -28.23 28.51 -21.15
CA ASN A 880 -28.66 29.90 -20.91
C ASN A 880 -28.17 30.85 -22.02
N ARG A 881 -26.96 30.65 -22.55
CA ARG A 881 -26.44 31.41 -23.72
C ARG A 881 -27.20 31.09 -25.01
N PHE A 882 -27.53 29.83 -25.23
CA PHE A 882 -28.42 29.46 -26.35
C PHE A 882 -29.80 30.11 -26.21
N LEU A 883 -30.36 30.21 -25.00
CA LEU A 883 -31.64 30.86 -24.75
C LEU A 883 -31.57 32.39 -24.91
N ASP A 884 -30.51 33.04 -24.45
CA ASP A 884 -30.17 34.46 -24.70
C ASP A 884 -30.21 34.76 -26.23
N GLU A 885 -29.48 33.96 -27.02
CA GLU A 885 -29.44 34.09 -28.47
C GLU A 885 -30.76 33.71 -29.17
N TYR A 886 -31.48 32.67 -28.74
CA TYR A 886 -32.67 32.14 -29.43
C TYR A 886 -33.98 32.85 -29.07
N LEU A 887 -34.17 33.28 -27.81
CA LEU A 887 -35.42 33.93 -27.38
C LEU A 887 -35.69 35.23 -28.13
N TYR A 888 -34.64 35.92 -28.61
CA TYR A 888 -34.75 37.10 -29.45
C TYR A 888 -35.42 36.83 -30.83
N TYR A 889 -35.25 35.63 -31.38
CA TYR A 889 -35.76 35.24 -32.72
C TYR A 889 -36.98 34.30 -32.66
N ASN A 890 -37.55 34.08 -31.47
CA ASN A 890 -38.53 33.02 -31.25
C ASN A 890 -39.86 33.25 -31.99
N THR A 891 -40.23 32.35 -32.89
CA THR A 891 -41.47 32.36 -33.68
C THR A 891 -42.68 31.74 -32.96
N GLY A 892 -42.50 31.25 -31.73
CA GLY A 892 -43.53 30.57 -30.93
C GLY A 892 -43.44 29.04 -30.94
N GLU A 893 -42.56 28.45 -31.76
CA GLU A 893 -42.35 27.00 -31.80
C GLU A 893 -41.62 26.50 -30.53
N TYR A 894 -41.95 25.28 -30.09
CA TYR A 894 -41.38 24.62 -28.90
C TYR A 894 -41.49 25.42 -27.57
N GLN A 895 -42.29 26.50 -27.53
CA GLN A 895 -42.38 27.46 -26.42
C GLN A 895 -42.49 26.81 -25.03
N SER A 896 -43.39 25.83 -24.86
CA SER A 896 -43.62 25.16 -23.57
C SER A 896 -42.39 24.37 -23.05
N LYS A 897 -41.55 23.85 -23.96
CA LYS A 897 -40.29 23.17 -23.63
C LYS A 897 -39.16 24.14 -23.31
N LEU A 898 -39.13 25.28 -23.98
CA LEU A 898 -38.19 26.37 -23.65
C LEU A 898 -38.53 26.96 -22.27
N LEU A 899 -39.83 27.12 -21.97
CA LEU A 899 -40.33 27.51 -20.64
C LEU A 899 -40.06 26.47 -19.54
N THR A 900 -39.87 25.18 -19.83
CA THR A 900 -39.44 24.20 -18.81
C THR A 900 -37.93 24.13 -18.62
N LEU A 901 -37.12 24.46 -19.65
CA LEU A 901 -35.68 24.68 -19.47
C LEU A 901 -35.39 25.91 -18.59
N LEU A 902 -36.10 27.02 -18.83
CA LEU A 902 -35.93 28.28 -18.11
C LEU A 902 -36.12 28.18 -16.59
N GLN A 903 -36.87 27.18 -16.11
CA GLN A 903 -37.13 26.93 -14.68
C GLN A 903 -35.86 26.61 -13.87
N TRP A 904 -34.76 26.23 -14.53
CA TRP A 904 -33.52 25.81 -13.86
C TRP A 904 -32.45 26.90 -13.80
N THR A 905 -32.73 28.12 -14.29
CA THR A 905 -31.76 29.22 -14.48
C THR A 905 -31.24 29.84 -13.15
N THR A 906 -30.43 29.10 -12.40
CA THR A 906 -30.01 29.41 -11.03
C THR A 906 -28.53 29.81 -10.85
N SER A 907 -27.68 29.77 -11.89
CA SER A 907 -26.25 30.17 -11.79
C SER A 907 -25.89 31.51 -12.46
N MET A 908 -26.82 32.12 -13.20
CA MET A 908 -26.56 33.36 -13.95
C MET A 908 -26.59 34.62 -13.05
N SER A 909 -26.06 35.75 -13.50
CA SER A 909 -26.13 37.01 -12.72
C SER A 909 -27.54 37.62 -12.75
N ILE A 910 -27.88 38.42 -11.74
CA ILE A 910 -29.21 39.08 -11.64
C ILE A 910 -29.44 40.02 -12.83
N ASN A 911 -28.43 40.81 -13.21
CA ASN A 911 -28.52 41.73 -14.34
C ASN A 911 -28.69 40.97 -15.66
N ASP A 912 -27.91 39.91 -15.89
CA ASP A 912 -28.07 39.03 -17.07
C ASP A 912 -29.49 38.44 -17.12
N LEU A 913 -30.01 37.94 -15.99
CA LEU A 913 -31.35 37.33 -15.93
C LEU A 913 -32.44 38.35 -16.25
N GLN A 914 -32.31 39.58 -15.74
CA GLN A 914 -33.25 40.65 -16.01
C GLN A 914 -33.19 41.12 -17.47
N GLU A 915 -32.01 41.44 -18.00
CA GLU A 915 -31.84 42.02 -19.33
C GLU A 915 -32.10 41.03 -20.47
N LYS A 916 -31.64 39.77 -20.33
CA LYS A 916 -31.60 38.80 -21.46
C LYS A 916 -32.74 37.80 -21.48
N ILE A 917 -33.40 37.58 -20.34
CA ILE A 917 -34.40 36.51 -20.21
C ILE A 917 -35.75 37.09 -19.80
N LEU A 918 -35.83 37.85 -18.70
CA LEU A 918 -37.12 38.31 -18.17
C LEU A 918 -37.83 39.33 -19.09
N VAL A 919 -37.10 40.22 -19.77
CA VAL A 919 -37.68 41.16 -20.76
C VAL A 919 -38.34 40.42 -21.93
N HIS A 920 -37.70 39.39 -22.49
CA HIS A 920 -38.28 38.60 -23.58
C HIS A 920 -39.49 37.78 -23.11
N ILE A 921 -39.48 37.27 -21.87
CA ILE A 921 -40.63 36.58 -21.26
C ILE A 921 -41.81 37.54 -21.01
N GLN A 922 -41.56 38.80 -20.64
CA GLN A 922 -42.61 39.80 -20.49
C GLN A 922 -43.31 40.10 -21.84
N ASN A 923 -42.54 40.32 -22.90
CA ASN A 923 -43.10 40.54 -24.25
C ASN A 923 -43.92 39.32 -24.72
N MET A 924 -43.35 38.12 -24.58
CA MET A 924 -44.00 36.84 -24.86
C MET A 924 -45.27 36.63 -24.01
N PHE A 925 -45.32 37.14 -22.78
CA PHE A 925 -46.53 37.11 -21.97
C PHE A 925 -47.60 38.01 -22.58
N TYR A 926 -47.31 39.27 -22.92
CA TYR A 926 -48.35 40.18 -23.43
C TYR A 926 -48.97 39.71 -24.76
N GLU A 927 -48.14 39.25 -25.70
CA GLU A 927 -48.56 38.85 -27.05
C GLU A 927 -49.30 37.51 -27.13
N SER A 928 -49.22 36.65 -26.11
CA SER A 928 -49.65 35.25 -26.22
C SER A 928 -51.01 34.90 -25.57
N ASN A 929 -51.44 33.65 -25.75
CA ASN A 929 -52.74 33.12 -25.35
C ASN A 929 -52.85 32.87 -23.83
N LEU A 930 -54.07 32.64 -23.33
CA LEU A 930 -54.32 32.29 -21.92
C LEU A 930 -53.47 31.10 -21.44
N SER A 931 -53.35 30.04 -22.25
CA SER A 931 -52.60 28.83 -21.86
C SER A 931 -51.10 29.11 -21.69
N THR A 932 -50.49 29.87 -22.60
CA THR A 932 -49.08 30.26 -22.53
C THR A 932 -48.84 31.27 -21.42
N LYS A 933 -49.80 32.17 -21.15
CA LYS A 933 -49.80 33.04 -19.96
C LYS A 933 -49.79 32.23 -18.65
N CYS A 934 -50.61 31.17 -18.54
CA CYS A 934 -50.54 30.22 -17.42
C CYS A 934 -49.19 29.50 -17.33
N GLU A 935 -48.63 29.02 -18.45
CA GLU A 935 -47.32 28.35 -18.47
C GLU A 935 -46.17 29.27 -18.05
N ILE A 936 -46.21 30.56 -18.43
CA ILE A 936 -45.22 31.56 -17.99
C ILE A 936 -45.30 31.80 -16.48
N ILE A 937 -46.50 31.97 -15.90
CA ILE A 937 -46.65 32.10 -14.43
C ILE A 937 -46.19 30.83 -13.72
N LYS A 938 -46.50 29.65 -14.26
CA LYS A 938 -46.05 28.36 -13.72
C LYS A 938 -44.53 28.16 -13.82
N MET A 939 -43.89 28.69 -14.88
CA MET A 939 -42.44 28.71 -15.05
C MET A 939 -41.78 29.63 -14.00
N LEU A 940 -42.28 30.86 -13.83
CA LEU A 940 -41.78 31.81 -12.82
C LEU A 940 -41.93 31.24 -11.41
N LYS A 941 -43.06 30.57 -11.12
CA LYS A 941 -43.29 29.82 -9.87
C LYS A 941 -42.18 28.80 -9.63
N MET A 942 -41.91 27.94 -10.62
CA MET A 942 -40.92 26.87 -10.48
C MET A 942 -39.48 27.39 -10.37
N LEU A 943 -39.15 28.47 -11.09
CA LEU A 943 -37.85 29.14 -10.99
C LEU A 943 -37.61 29.67 -9.57
N ILE A 944 -38.60 30.38 -9.00
CA ILE A 944 -38.54 30.86 -7.61
C ILE A 944 -38.46 29.67 -6.64
N THR A 945 -39.23 28.60 -6.85
CA THR A 945 -39.16 27.37 -6.05
C THR A 945 -37.75 26.75 -6.08
N ASN A 946 -37.12 26.64 -7.24
CA ASN A 946 -35.79 26.08 -7.40
C ASN A 946 -34.71 26.93 -6.70
N LEU A 947 -34.79 28.26 -6.78
CA LEU A 947 -33.88 29.19 -6.05
C LEU A 947 -33.99 29.02 -4.52
N PHE A 948 -35.21 28.91 -3.98
CA PHE A 948 -35.42 28.62 -2.55
C PHE A 948 -34.91 27.23 -2.13
N VAL A 949 -35.02 26.22 -3.02
CA VAL A 949 -34.54 24.86 -2.76
C VAL A 949 -33.00 24.80 -2.75
N SER A 950 -32.31 25.52 -3.65
CA SER A 950 -30.83 25.51 -3.70
C SER A 950 -30.19 25.99 -2.39
N GLN A 951 -30.74 27.03 -1.75
CA GLN A 951 -30.24 27.51 -0.46
C GLN A 951 -30.30 26.41 0.63
N GLY A 952 -31.39 25.64 0.68
CA GLY A 952 -31.60 24.61 1.71
C GLY A 952 -30.61 23.45 1.65
N PHE A 953 -29.92 23.25 0.51
CA PHE A 953 -28.86 22.26 0.38
C PHE A 953 -27.50 22.75 0.89
N GLU A 954 -27.20 24.05 0.82
CA GLU A 954 -25.89 24.58 1.24
C GLU A 954 -25.66 24.41 2.76
N ASP A 955 -26.66 24.74 3.58
CA ASP A 955 -26.64 24.58 5.05
C ASP A 955 -26.46 23.11 5.49
N CYS A 956 -26.88 22.15 4.67
CA CYS A 956 -26.84 20.73 5.02
C CYS A 956 -25.52 20.04 4.64
N CYS A 957 -24.81 20.52 3.62
CA CYS A 957 -23.88 19.68 2.83
C CYS A 957 -22.45 20.25 2.68
N HIS A 958 -21.93 20.98 3.66
CA HIS A 958 -20.59 21.61 3.70
C HIS A 958 -19.34 20.68 3.51
N LYS A 959 -19.45 19.42 3.06
CA LYS A 959 -18.32 18.46 3.05
C LYS A 959 -18.12 17.54 1.84
N THR A 960 -18.88 17.63 0.75
CA THR A 960 -18.60 16.87 -0.50
C THR A 960 -18.82 17.71 -1.77
N PRO A 961 -17.85 17.73 -2.71
CA PRO A 961 -17.93 18.44 -4.00
C PRO A 961 -18.59 17.57 -5.10
N ALA A 962 -18.97 18.08 -6.28
CA ALA A 962 -19.04 19.46 -6.76
C ALA A 962 -20.32 19.65 -7.63
N PRO A 963 -20.86 20.87 -7.76
CA PRO A 963 -21.86 21.20 -8.78
C PRO A 963 -21.33 20.99 -10.22
N PHE A 964 -22.21 20.89 -11.21
CA PHE A 964 -21.81 20.70 -12.60
C PHE A 964 -20.88 21.82 -13.08
N LEU A 965 -19.76 21.47 -13.72
CA LEU A 965 -18.68 22.40 -14.08
C LEU A 965 -18.09 23.22 -12.90
N GLY A 966 -18.31 22.80 -11.64
CA GLY A 966 -17.85 23.53 -10.46
C GLY A 966 -18.54 24.89 -10.26
N GLN A 967 -19.76 25.08 -10.78
CA GLN A 967 -20.49 26.34 -10.69
C GLN A 967 -21.06 26.56 -9.28
N ASN A 968 -20.52 27.55 -8.55
CA ASN A 968 -21.12 28.03 -7.31
C ASN A 968 -22.52 28.59 -7.57
N ALA A 969 -23.40 28.47 -6.58
CA ALA A 969 -24.75 29.01 -6.61
C ALA A 969 -24.77 30.55 -6.66
N MET A 970 -25.92 31.15 -6.99
CA MET A 970 -26.05 32.61 -7.13
C MET A 970 -25.83 33.34 -5.80
N ASN A 971 -24.63 33.92 -5.60
CA ASN A 971 -24.19 34.58 -4.35
C ASN A 971 -25.14 35.67 -3.78
N ASN A 972 -26.10 36.18 -4.57
CA ASN A 972 -26.98 37.31 -4.24
C ASN A 972 -28.48 36.93 -4.19
N PHE A 973 -28.83 35.71 -3.79
CA PHE A 973 -30.23 35.22 -3.72
C PHE A 973 -31.24 36.19 -3.07
N GLU A 974 -30.83 36.91 -2.01
CA GLU A 974 -31.71 37.86 -1.30
C GLU A 974 -32.14 39.07 -2.15
N GLU A 975 -31.37 39.42 -3.18
CA GLU A 975 -31.67 40.52 -4.11
C GLU A 975 -32.52 40.04 -5.30
N ALA A 976 -32.32 38.79 -5.75
CA ALA A 976 -33.01 38.23 -6.92
C ALA A 976 -34.50 37.94 -6.67
N ILE A 977 -34.84 37.38 -5.51
CA ILE A 977 -36.21 36.93 -5.19
C ILE A 977 -37.21 38.11 -5.25
N PRO A 978 -37.00 39.27 -4.59
CA PRO A 978 -37.92 40.40 -4.66
C PRO A 978 -38.21 40.91 -6.08
N ILE A 979 -37.21 40.85 -6.98
CA ILE A 979 -37.34 41.28 -8.38
C ILE A 979 -38.25 40.30 -9.15
N LEU A 980 -37.96 38.99 -9.05
CA LEU A 980 -38.76 37.94 -9.69
C LEU A 980 -40.21 37.92 -9.19
N THR A 981 -40.41 38.09 -7.88
CA THR A 981 -41.76 38.10 -7.29
C THR A 981 -42.56 39.32 -7.73
N LYS A 982 -41.92 40.50 -7.85
CA LYS A 982 -42.59 41.71 -8.33
C LYS A 982 -42.97 41.61 -9.81
N ILE A 983 -42.06 41.14 -10.67
CA ILE A 983 -42.37 40.91 -12.08
C ILE A 983 -43.54 39.93 -12.23
N SER A 984 -43.59 38.91 -11.38
CA SER A 984 -44.72 37.97 -11.36
C SER A 984 -46.03 38.62 -10.89
N GLU A 985 -45.99 39.56 -9.94
CA GLU A 985 -47.16 40.35 -9.50
C GLU A 985 -47.70 41.23 -10.65
N ASP A 986 -46.81 41.94 -11.36
CA ASP A 986 -47.14 42.79 -12.51
C ASP A 986 -47.76 41.97 -13.68
N LEU A 987 -47.26 40.75 -13.93
CA LEU A 987 -47.81 39.82 -14.93
C LEU A 987 -49.14 39.17 -14.49
N ILE A 988 -49.29 38.78 -13.22
CA ILE A 988 -50.55 38.22 -12.70
C ILE A 988 -51.66 39.27 -12.68
N THR A 989 -51.37 40.51 -12.27
CA THR A 989 -52.36 41.59 -12.24
C THR A 989 -52.79 42.01 -13.64
N SER A 990 -51.85 42.17 -14.58
CA SER A 990 -52.21 42.43 -15.98
C SER A 990 -52.96 41.27 -16.64
N GLY A 991 -52.58 40.02 -16.37
CA GLY A 991 -53.30 38.83 -16.82
C GLY A 991 -54.75 38.73 -16.32
N LEU A 992 -54.99 39.00 -15.02
CA LEU A 992 -56.35 39.03 -14.45
C LEU A 992 -57.20 40.20 -14.97
N ASN A 993 -56.58 41.33 -15.30
CA ASN A 993 -57.27 42.46 -15.93
C ASN A 993 -57.67 42.16 -17.39
N MET A 994 -56.90 41.32 -18.10
CA MET A 994 -57.24 40.84 -19.46
C MET A 994 -58.31 39.74 -19.43
N TYR A 995 -58.23 38.80 -18.48
CA TYR A 995 -59.09 37.61 -18.40
C TYR A 995 -59.86 37.57 -17.08
N LEU A 996 -60.77 38.53 -16.91
CA LEU A 996 -61.64 38.63 -15.75
C LEU A 996 -62.45 37.34 -15.55
N TYR A 997 -62.34 36.78 -14.34
CA TYR A 997 -63.01 35.57 -13.87
C TYR A 997 -62.64 34.24 -14.56
N ASP A 998 -61.53 34.18 -15.33
CA ASP A 998 -61.05 32.88 -15.81
C ASP A 998 -60.49 32.03 -14.65
N ILE A 999 -61.17 30.91 -14.41
CA ILE A 999 -60.91 29.96 -13.32
C ILE A 999 -59.51 29.32 -13.45
N LEU A 1000 -59.01 29.11 -14.67
CA LEU A 1000 -57.72 28.49 -14.92
C LEU A 1000 -56.58 29.42 -14.48
N PHE A 1001 -56.58 30.65 -14.98
CA PHE A 1001 -55.54 31.63 -14.66
C PHE A 1001 -55.57 32.03 -13.17
N LEU A 1002 -56.78 32.21 -12.61
CA LEU A 1002 -56.94 32.51 -11.18
C LEU A 1002 -56.50 31.35 -10.26
N SER A 1003 -56.68 30.09 -10.69
CA SER A 1003 -56.24 28.91 -9.94
C SER A 1003 -54.71 28.75 -9.94
N GLU A 1004 -54.04 29.08 -11.05
CA GLU A 1004 -52.58 29.07 -11.16
C GLU A 1004 -51.96 30.27 -10.42
N ALA A 1005 -52.57 31.46 -10.50
CA ALA A 1005 -52.20 32.62 -9.70
C ALA A 1005 -52.32 32.33 -8.18
N LEU A 1006 -53.38 31.64 -7.73
CA LEU A 1006 -53.44 31.14 -6.36
C LEU A 1006 -52.33 30.14 -6.05
N SER A 1007 -51.97 29.25 -7.00
CA SER A 1007 -50.89 28.28 -6.77
C SER A 1007 -49.54 28.97 -6.56
N PHE A 1008 -49.27 30.05 -7.28
CA PHE A 1008 -48.07 30.87 -7.14
C PHE A 1008 -47.92 31.38 -5.70
N TYR A 1009 -48.93 32.09 -5.16
CA TYR A 1009 -48.87 32.62 -3.80
C TYR A 1009 -48.99 31.55 -2.71
N GLU A 1010 -49.74 30.46 -2.92
CA GLU A 1010 -49.79 29.34 -1.97
C GLU A 1010 -48.46 28.61 -1.82
N GLU A 1011 -47.68 28.48 -2.90
CA GLU A 1011 -46.41 27.77 -2.92
C GLU A 1011 -45.29 28.64 -2.32
N ILE A 1012 -45.12 29.87 -2.80
CA ILE A 1012 -44.10 30.81 -2.30
C ILE A 1012 -44.33 31.10 -0.81
N CYS A 1013 -45.59 31.30 -0.37
CA CYS A 1013 -45.89 31.45 1.06
C CYS A 1013 -45.47 30.23 1.90
N THR A 1014 -45.40 29.00 1.33
CA THR A 1014 -44.85 27.84 2.04
C THR A 1014 -43.32 27.75 2.02
N LEU A 1015 -42.66 28.25 0.98
CA LEU A 1015 -41.21 28.34 0.90
C LEU A 1015 -40.67 29.39 1.86
N GLU A 1016 -41.24 30.60 1.83
CA GLU A 1016 -40.92 31.70 2.74
C GLU A 1016 -41.22 31.41 4.23
N ASN A 1017 -42.06 30.41 4.52
CA ASN A 1017 -42.30 29.89 5.87
C ASN A 1017 -41.25 28.88 6.35
N ARG A 1018 -40.38 28.40 5.45
CA ARG A 1018 -39.33 27.40 5.71
C ARG A 1018 -37.92 27.99 5.60
N SER A 1019 -37.69 28.93 4.69
CA SER A 1019 -36.41 29.61 4.47
C SER A 1019 -36.07 30.63 5.56
N ALA A 1020 -34.78 30.94 5.73
CA ALA A 1020 -34.32 32.04 6.58
C ALA A 1020 -34.47 33.44 5.93
N ILE A 1021 -34.63 33.51 4.60
CA ILE A 1021 -34.71 34.75 3.82
C ILE A 1021 -35.88 35.63 4.27
N LEU A 1022 -35.66 36.94 4.36
CA LEU A 1022 -36.61 37.91 4.90
C LEU A 1022 -37.61 38.50 3.88
N SER A 1023 -38.05 37.71 2.89
CA SER A 1023 -39.11 38.14 1.95
C SER A 1023 -40.52 37.90 2.53
N PHE A 1024 -41.51 38.69 2.11
CA PHE A 1024 -42.93 38.48 2.41
C PHE A 1024 -43.78 38.81 1.18
N THR A 1025 -44.12 37.78 0.41
CA THR A 1025 -44.91 37.92 -0.82
C THR A 1025 -46.41 37.83 -0.54
N LEU A 1026 -47.09 38.98 -0.55
CA LEU A 1026 -48.53 39.08 -0.37
C LEU A 1026 -49.25 39.03 -1.73
N ALA A 1027 -50.29 38.21 -1.86
CA ALA A 1027 -51.11 38.18 -3.06
C ALA A 1027 -51.79 39.55 -3.31
N PRO A 1028 -51.77 40.09 -4.54
CA PRO A 1028 -52.40 41.36 -4.85
C PRO A 1028 -53.93 41.26 -4.73
N PRO A 1029 -54.63 42.38 -4.45
CA PRO A 1029 -56.06 42.35 -4.16
C PRO A 1029 -56.90 41.82 -5.33
N ALA A 1030 -56.43 41.98 -6.58
CA ALA A 1030 -57.05 41.41 -7.77
C ALA A 1030 -57.22 39.88 -7.68
N VAL A 1031 -56.23 39.15 -7.14
CA VAL A 1031 -56.34 37.70 -6.90
C VAL A 1031 -57.36 37.44 -5.78
N ILE A 1032 -57.19 38.13 -4.65
CA ILE A 1032 -57.93 37.88 -3.41
C ILE A 1032 -59.44 38.06 -3.59
N TYR A 1033 -59.89 39.19 -4.13
CA TYR A 1033 -61.33 39.45 -4.29
C TYR A 1033 -61.93 38.72 -5.50
N ALA A 1034 -61.14 38.40 -6.55
CA ALA A 1034 -61.63 37.55 -7.64
C ALA A 1034 -61.94 36.12 -7.15
N CYS A 1035 -61.11 35.55 -6.27
CA CYS A 1035 -61.35 34.22 -5.70
C CYS A 1035 -62.67 34.13 -4.92
N LEU A 1036 -63.01 35.17 -4.15
CA LEU A 1036 -64.27 35.26 -3.40
C LEU A 1036 -65.50 35.21 -4.32
N ILE A 1037 -65.42 35.76 -5.53
CA ILE A 1037 -66.55 35.84 -6.48
C ILE A 1037 -66.74 34.51 -7.26
N THR A 1038 -65.85 33.52 -7.11
CA THR A 1038 -65.91 32.28 -7.90
C THR A 1038 -67.05 31.32 -7.52
N LYS A 1039 -67.47 30.53 -8.51
CA LYS A 1039 -68.51 29.48 -8.38
C LYS A 1039 -67.99 28.15 -7.80
N HIS A 1040 -66.72 28.07 -7.37
CA HIS A 1040 -66.08 26.80 -6.96
C HIS A 1040 -65.58 26.82 -5.52
N CYS A 1041 -66.15 25.97 -4.67
CA CYS A 1041 -65.79 25.87 -3.25
C CYS A 1041 -64.30 25.54 -3.02
N ALA A 1042 -63.67 24.79 -3.93
CA ALA A 1042 -62.24 24.53 -3.89
C ALA A 1042 -61.37 25.81 -3.94
N ILE A 1043 -61.79 26.83 -4.69
CA ILE A 1043 -61.07 28.12 -4.80
C ILE A 1043 -61.27 28.94 -3.53
N LEU A 1044 -62.52 29.02 -3.04
CA LEU A 1044 -62.86 29.68 -1.77
C LEU A 1044 -62.12 29.06 -0.57
N SER A 1045 -61.98 27.74 -0.56
CA SER A 1045 -61.24 26.98 0.46
C SER A 1045 -59.72 27.27 0.40
N ARG A 1046 -59.14 27.36 -0.80
CA ARG A 1046 -57.72 27.72 -1.01
C ARG A 1046 -57.40 29.14 -0.55
N ILE A 1047 -58.25 30.14 -0.82
CA ILE A 1047 -57.99 31.51 -0.32
C ILE A 1047 -58.08 31.60 1.22
N CYS A 1048 -59.05 30.93 1.85
CA CYS A 1048 -59.11 30.83 3.32
C CYS A 1048 -57.84 30.18 3.90
N LYS A 1049 -57.33 29.13 3.23
CA LYS A 1049 -56.06 28.45 3.57
C LYS A 1049 -54.84 29.37 3.43
N LEU A 1050 -54.80 30.19 2.39
CA LEU A 1050 -53.71 31.14 2.14
C LEU A 1050 -53.67 32.25 3.20
N LEU A 1051 -54.83 32.79 3.58
CA LEU A 1051 -54.93 33.81 4.64
C LEU A 1051 -54.57 33.25 6.03
N LEU A 1052 -54.97 32.01 6.35
CA LEU A 1052 -54.49 31.30 7.54
C LEU A 1052 -52.95 31.21 7.54
N ARG A 1053 -52.32 30.79 6.43
CA ARG A 1053 -50.86 30.67 6.31
C ARG A 1053 -50.12 32.01 6.50
N TYR A 1054 -50.64 33.11 5.95
CA TYR A 1054 -50.07 34.44 6.16
C TYR A 1054 -50.19 34.90 7.62
N TYR A 1055 -51.35 34.65 8.25
CA TYR A 1055 -51.55 34.95 9.67
C TYR A 1055 -50.59 34.15 10.57
N ASP A 1056 -50.48 32.85 10.33
CA ASP A 1056 -49.56 31.94 11.02
C ASP A 1056 -48.11 32.43 10.94
N ARG A 1057 -47.67 32.86 9.75
CA ARG A 1057 -46.34 33.44 9.52
C ARG A 1057 -46.17 34.76 10.30
N SER A 1058 -47.18 35.63 10.29
CA SER A 1058 -47.15 36.91 11.03
C SER A 1058 -47.02 36.73 12.55
N SER A 1059 -47.50 35.60 13.10
CA SER A 1059 -47.38 35.26 14.52
C SER A 1059 -45.97 34.80 14.92
N LYS A 1060 -45.27 34.11 14.02
CA LYS A 1060 -43.94 33.51 14.25
C LYS A 1060 -42.80 34.54 14.24
N LEU A 1061 -43.02 35.74 13.68
CA LEU A 1061 -42.06 36.84 13.60
C LEU A 1061 -41.77 37.51 14.96
N LYS A 1062 -40.94 36.86 15.79
CA LYS A 1062 -40.55 37.33 17.14
C LYS A 1062 -39.69 38.61 17.16
N ASN A 1063 -38.96 38.94 16.09
CA ASN A 1063 -37.97 40.02 16.09
C ASN A 1063 -38.57 41.43 15.90
N ARG A 1064 -38.29 42.36 16.84
CA ARG A 1064 -38.83 43.74 16.81
C ARG A 1064 -38.37 44.58 15.61
N LYS A 1065 -37.19 44.33 15.02
CA LYS A 1065 -36.72 45.04 13.80
C LYS A 1065 -37.49 44.58 12.55
N THR A 1066 -37.58 43.28 12.31
CA THR A 1066 -38.23 42.72 11.11
C THR A 1066 -39.74 42.97 11.14
N ARG A 1067 -40.37 42.90 12.33
CA ARG A 1067 -41.78 43.26 12.53
C ARG A 1067 -42.09 44.77 12.39
N LYS A 1068 -41.07 45.65 12.28
CA LYS A 1068 -41.25 47.06 11.86
C LYS A 1068 -41.23 47.20 10.33
N LEU A 1069 -40.32 46.50 9.65
CA LEU A 1069 -40.24 46.50 8.18
C LEU A 1069 -41.53 45.94 7.58
N LEU A 1070 -41.90 44.71 7.96
CA LEU A 1070 -43.06 43.99 7.42
C LEU A 1070 -44.41 44.44 8.01
N LYS A 1071 -44.47 45.61 8.66
CA LYS A 1071 -45.69 46.09 9.33
C LYS A 1071 -46.83 46.35 8.33
N LYS A 1072 -46.48 46.72 7.09
CA LYS A 1072 -47.46 47.02 6.03
C LYS A 1072 -48.19 45.75 5.57
N GLU A 1073 -47.47 44.69 5.19
CA GLU A 1073 -48.09 43.45 4.68
C GLU A 1073 -48.89 42.71 5.76
N ILE A 1074 -48.42 42.73 7.01
CA ILE A 1074 -49.16 42.16 8.15
C ILE A 1074 -50.50 42.88 8.34
N HIS A 1075 -50.54 44.21 8.16
CA HIS A 1075 -51.77 44.97 8.29
C HIS A 1075 -52.76 44.68 7.15
N THR A 1076 -52.31 44.67 5.89
CA THR A 1076 -53.18 44.35 4.74
C THR A 1076 -53.69 42.91 4.79
N THR A 1077 -52.90 41.95 5.27
CA THR A 1077 -53.35 40.57 5.50
C THR A 1077 -54.54 40.51 6.46
N LEU A 1078 -54.49 41.28 7.56
CA LEU A 1078 -55.59 41.35 8.54
C LEU A 1078 -56.84 42.04 7.98
N VAL A 1079 -56.68 43.03 7.08
CA VAL A 1079 -57.81 43.64 6.35
C VAL A 1079 -58.48 42.59 5.45
N TYR A 1080 -57.72 41.88 4.60
CA TYR A 1080 -58.26 40.84 3.73
C TYR A 1080 -58.99 39.73 4.50
N ALA A 1081 -58.44 39.31 5.65
CA ALA A 1081 -59.09 38.33 6.52
C ALA A 1081 -60.42 38.86 7.10
N LYS A 1082 -60.46 40.10 7.60
CA LYS A 1082 -61.69 40.70 8.13
C LYS A 1082 -62.75 40.91 7.05
N ASP A 1083 -62.39 41.38 5.86
CA ASP A 1083 -63.32 41.57 4.74
C ASP A 1083 -64.00 40.26 4.31
N ILE A 1084 -63.24 39.17 4.18
CA ILE A 1084 -63.79 37.87 3.77
C ILE A 1084 -64.65 37.24 4.87
N VAL A 1085 -64.31 37.41 6.15
CA VAL A 1085 -65.16 36.97 7.27
C VAL A 1085 -66.47 37.78 7.34
N ALA A 1086 -66.41 39.09 7.08
CA ALA A 1086 -67.59 39.95 7.06
C ALA A 1086 -68.57 39.56 5.93
N ALA A 1087 -68.05 39.25 4.73
CA ALA A 1087 -68.82 38.76 3.59
C ALA A 1087 -69.43 37.37 3.84
N LEU A 1088 -68.61 36.38 4.26
CA LEU A 1088 -69.04 35.00 4.39
C LEU A 1088 -70.02 34.76 5.56
N TRP A 1089 -69.80 35.41 6.71
CA TRP A 1089 -70.53 35.07 7.94
C TRP A 1089 -71.52 36.14 8.41
N TYR A 1090 -71.12 37.41 8.41
CA TYR A 1090 -71.85 38.49 9.08
C TYR A 1090 -72.88 39.20 8.19
N ASN A 1091 -72.90 38.96 6.88
CA ASN A 1091 -73.80 39.58 5.90
C ASN A 1091 -73.72 41.12 5.90
N THR A 1092 -72.54 41.69 6.17
CA THR A 1092 -72.35 43.14 6.32
C THR A 1092 -71.12 43.62 5.56
N HIS A 1093 -71.32 44.24 4.40
CA HIS A 1093 -70.31 45.15 3.84
C HIS A 1093 -70.37 46.48 4.61
N SER A 1094 -69.46 46.69 5.56
CA SER A 1094 -69.27 47.98 6.20
C SER A 1094 -68.69 48.97 5.19
N LYS A 1095 -69.50 49.96 4.77
CA LYS A 1095 -69.15 51.03 3.81
C LYS A 1095 -68.04 52.00 4.27
N GLU A 1096 -67.31 51.67 5.33
CA GLU A 1096 -66.42 52.57 6.06
C GLU A 1096 -65.01 52.00 6.32
N SER A 1097 -64.68 50.78 5.83
CA SER A 1097 -63.43 50.09 6.21
C SER A 1097 -62.63 49.38 5.12
N SER A 1098 -63.02 49.44 3.84
CA SER A 1098 -62.38 48.67 2.76
C SER A 1098 -62.06 49.49 1.48
N ASN A 1099 -61.02 50.33 1.57
CA ASN A 1099 -60.46 51.16 0.46
C ASN A 1099 -59.90 50.37 -0.74
N VAL A 1100 -60.25 49.09 -0.91
CA VAL A 1100 -59.65 48.18 -1.90
C VAL A 1100 -60.70 47.59 -2.84
N LEU A 1101 -61.86 47.16 -2.33
CA LEU A 1101 -63.01 46.78 -3.15
C LEU A 1101 -63.50 47.94 -4.04
N GLN A 1102 -63.33 49.18 -3.58
CA GLN A 1102 -63.71 50.39 -4.31
C GLN A 1102 -62.92 50.61 -5.63
N ASN A 1103 -61.77 49.96 -5.80
CA ASN A 1103 -60.93 50.05 -7.01
C ASN A 1103 -61.10 48.86 -7.98
N ILE A 1104 -61.84 47.81 -7.60
CA ILE A 1104 -62.03 46.61 -8.45
C ILE A 1104 -63.35 46.74 -9.21
N LEU A 1105 -63.27 47.43 -10.35
CA LEU A 1105 -64.31 47.60 -11.38
C LEU A 1105 -65.67 48.15 -10.92
N MET A 1106 -65.83 49.49 -11.01
CA MET A 1106 -67.15 50.11 -11.14
C MET A 1106 -67.99 49.51 -12.28
N ASN A 1107 -67.35 49.10 -13.38
CA ASN A 1107 -68.02 48.43 -14.52
C ASN A 1107 -68.58 47.02 -14.19
N VAL A 1108 -68.19 46.42 -13.05
CA VAL A 1108 -68.80 45.17 -12.55
C VAL A 1108 -69.99 45.50 -11.65
N MET A 1109 -69.87 46.53 -10.81
CA MET A 1109 -70.99 47.01 -9.97
C MET A 1109 -72.19 47.46 -10.82
N THR A 1110 -71.98 48.20 -11.91
CA THR A 1110 -73.07 48.63 -12.82
C THR A 1110 -73.78 47.47 -13.51
N ASN A 1111 -73.08 46.35 -13.76
CA ASN A 1111 -73.66 45.15 -14.33
C ASN A 1111 -74.30 44.21 -13.27
N LEU A 1112 -74.21 44.57 -11.98
CA LEU A 1112 -74.76 43.82 -10.85
C LEU A 1112 -75.91 44.55 -10.14
N GLU A 1113 -76.41 45.67 -10.65
CA GLU A 1113 -77.49 46.45 -9.99
C GLU A 1113 -78.81 45.68 -9.78
N TYR A 1114 -79.02 44.56 -10.48
CA TYR A 1114 -80.15 43.63 -10.28
C TYR A 1114 -79.87 42.48 -9.28
N CYS A 1115 -78.66 42.37 -8.73
CA CYS A 1115 -78.27 41.31 -7.78
C CYS A 1115 -77.80 41.89 -6.44
N ASN A 1116 -78.55 41.58 -5.39
CA ASN A 1116 -78.28 42.03 -4.02
C ASN A 1116 -77.10 41.26 -3.40
N THR A 1117 -75.86 41.69 -3.72
CA THR A 1117 -74.57 41.03 -3.45
C THR A 1117 -74.42 40.51 -2.02
N ASP A 1118 -74.88 41.29 -1.06
CA ASP A 1118 -74.78 41.04 0.39
C ASP A 1118 -75.51 39.75 0.81
N ARG A 1119 -76.49 39.30 0.01
CA ARG A 1119 -77.17 38.00 0.19
C ARG A 1119 -76.53 36.85 -0.57
N PHE A 1120 -75.68 37.11 -1.57
CA PHE A 1120 -75.05 36.08 -2.43
C PHE A 1120 -73.64 35.68 -2.02
N LEU A 1121 -72.93 36.48 -1.21
CA LEU A 1121 -71.61 36.11 -0.65
C LEU A 1121 -71.66 35.47 0.74
N ASN A 1122 -72.83 35.47 1.39
CA ASN A 1122 -73.12 34.72 2.62
C ASN A 1122 -72.94 33.20 2.39
N ILE A 1123 -72.28 32.49 3.31
CA ILE A 1123 -71.98 31.05 3.23
C ILE A 1123 -73.18 30.16 2.86
N ASP A 1124 -74.37 30.53 3.34
CA ASP A 1124 -75.66 29.84 3.14
C ASP A 1124 -76.21 29.92 1.70
N ASN A 1125 -75.74 30.90 0.93
CA ASN A 1125 -76.17 31.26 -0.42
C ASN A 1125 -75.01 31.41 -1.44
N HIS A 1126 -73.77 31.15 -1.03
CA HIS A 1126 -72.60 31.36 -1.90
C HIS A 1126 -72.71 30.51 -3.16
N TYR A 1127 -72.38 31.08 -4.33
CA TYR A 1127 -72.35 30.35 -5.61
C TYR A 1127 -71.51 29.05 -5.58
N ALA A 1128 -70.61 28.94 -4.60
CA ALA A 1128 -69.73 27.80 -4.35
C ALA A 1128 -70.39 26.68 -3.52
N PHE A 1129 -71.33 27.01 -2.62
CA PHE A 1129 -71.99 26.06 -1.72
C PHE A 1129 -73.40 25.66 -2.21
N LEU A 1130 -74.08 26.54 -2.95
CA LEU A 1130 -75.43 26.27 -3.49
C LEU A 1130 -75.55 24.92 -4.24
N PRO A 1131 -74.61 24.49 -5.12
CA PRO A 1131 -74.74 23.21 -5.80
C PRO A 1131 -74.74 22.01 -4.83
N TYR A 1132 -73.89 22.05 -3.80
CA TYR A 1132 -73.82 21.01 -2.77
C TYR A 1132 -75.09 20.99 -1.90
N LYS A 1133 -75.61 22.17 -1.54
CA LYS A 1133 -76.87 22.33 -0.80
C LYS A 1133 -78.05 21.75 -1.59
N CYS A 1134 -78.14 22.00 -2.89
CA CYS A 1134 -79.16 21.41 -3.75
C CYS A 1134 -79.07 19.88 -3.82
N VAL A 1135 -77.89 19.32 -4.14
CA VAL A 1135 -77.70 17.86 -4.25
C VAL A 1135 -77.98 17.15 -2.91
N LEU A 1136 -77.56 17.72 -1.78
CA LEU A 1136 -77.83 17.13 -0.47
C LEU A 1136 -79.32 17.18 -0.11
N ASN A 1137 -80.01 18.29 -0.41
CA ASN A 1137 -81.46 18.40 -0.27
C ASN A 1137 -82.21 17.39 -1.17
N GLU A 1138 -81.74 17.15 -2.40
CA GLU A 1138 -82.28 16.11 -3.30
C GLU A 1138 -82.07 14.70 -2.75
N THR A 1139 -80.97 14.44 -2.03
CA THR A 1139 -80.76 13.17 -1.29
C THR A 1139 -81.55 13.06 0.02
N GLY A 1140 -82.38 14.06 0.36
CA GLY A 1140 -83.27 14.06 1.53
C GLY A 1140 -82.69 14.68 2.81
N LEU A 1141 -81.49 15.26 2.77
CA LEU A 1141 -80.90 15.99 3.90
C LEU A 1141 -81.37 17.45 3.86
N ASN A 1142 -82.35 17.81 4.69
CA ASN A 1142 -83.07 19.08 4.58
C ASN A 1142 -82.30 20.31 5.15
N ILE A 1143 -81.23 20.72 4.46
CA ILE A 1143 -80.30 21.78 4.89
C ILE A 1143 -80.94 23.16 4.72
N SER A 1144 -81.28 23.81 5.84
CA SER A 1144 -82.08 25.05 5.84
C SER A 1144 -81.49 26.21 6.64
N THR A 1145 -80.59 25.97 7.60
CA THR A 1145 -79.99 27.02 8.45
C THR A 1145 -78.53 27.33 8.10
N LYS A 1146 -78.04 28.47 8.60
CA LYS A 1146 -76.60 28.82 8.59
C LYS A 1146 -75.72 27.80 9.34
N GLU A 1147 -76.28 27.05 10.29
CA GLU A 1147 -75.54 26.08 11.08
C GLU A 1147 -75.52 24.70 10.40
N ASP A 1148 -76.59 24.33 9.68
CA ASP A 1148 -76.60 23.18 8.79
C ASP A 1148 -75.58 23.38 7.65
N THR A 1149 -75.56 24.55 7.01
CA THR A 1149 -74.58 24.85 5.96
C THR A 1149 -73.14 24.94 6.51
N MET A 1150 -72.95 25.31 7.78
CA MET A 1150 -71.66 25.22 8.47
C MET A 1150 -71.24 23.77 8.78
N SER A 1151 -72.18 22.86 9.07
CA SER A 1151 -71.88 21.43 9.25
C SER A 1151 -71.56 20.72 7.92
N VAL A 1152 -72.25 21.11 6.83
CA VAL A 1152 -71.88 20.75 5.46
C VAL A 1152 -70.48 21.29 5.11
N ALA A 1153 -70.17 22.55 5.46
CA ALA A 1153 -68.83 23.11 5.25
C ALA A 1153 -67.75 22.38 6.08
N LEU A 1154 -68.04 21.96 7.32
CA LEU A 1154 -67.16 21.11 8.12
C LEU A 1154 -66.85 19.77 7.45
N TYR A 1155 -67.84 19.14 6.81
CA TYR A 1155 -67.68 17.83 6.16
C TYR A 1155 -66.95 17.93 4.80
N TYR A 1156 -67.30 18.92 3.96
CA TYR A 1156 -66.80 19.02 2.58
C TYR A 1156 -65.62 20.00 2.39
N CYS A 1157 -65.45 21.01 3.25
CA CYS A 1157 -64.38 22.02 3.16
C CYS A 1157 -63.96 22.56 4.56
N PRO A 1158 -63.43 21.71 5.46
CA PRO A 1158 -63.20 22.05 6.87
C PRO A 1158 -62.32 23.29 7.09
N ILE A 1159 -61.43 23.63 6.15
CA ILE A 1159 -60.54 24.80 6.22
C ILE A 1159 -61.34 26.13 6.25
N ILE A 1160 -62.52 26.18 5.64
CA ILE A 1160 -63.39 27.37 5.70
C ILE A 1160 -63.97 27.53 7.12
N SER A 1161 -64.32 26.42 7.77
CA SER A 1161 -64.76 26.42 9.17
C SER A 1161 -63.61 26.80 10.12
N GLU A 1162 -62.40 26.27 9.88
CA GLU A 1162 -61.17 26.63 10.61
C GLU A 1162 -60.85 28.13 10.52
N PHE A 1163 -60.82 28.68 9.29
CA PHE A 1163 -60.61 30.11 9.03
C PHE A 1163 -61.65 30.98 9.75
N LEU A 1164 -62.94 30.62 9.63
CA LEU A 1164 -64.00 31.32 10.34
C LEU A 1164 -63.80 31.24 11.86
N ASN A 1165 -63.51 30.07 12.43
CA ASN A 1165 -63.33 29.93 13.88
C ASN A 1165 -62.12 30.74 14.43
N VAL A 1166 -61.03 30.85 13.66
CA VAL A 1166 -59.85 31.66 14.04
C VAL A 1166 -60.17 33.15 14.10
N PHE A 1167 -60.90 33.68 13.10
CA PHE A 1167 -61.12 35.13 12.97
C PHE A 1167 -62.46 35.64 13.53
N LYS A 1168 -63.49 34.81 13.66
CA LYS A 1168 -64.81 35.13 14.25
C LYS A 1168 -64.72 35.62 15.71
N ASN A 1169 -63.66 35.22 16.42
CA ASN A 1169 -63.36 35.66 17.78
C ASN A 1169 -62.44 36.89 17.85
N GLN A 1170 -61.97 37.44 16.72
CA GLN A 1170 -61.07 38.60 16.65
C GLN A 1170 -61.81 39.87 16.16
N ARG A 1171 -62.67 40.41 17.03
CA ARG A 1171 -63.22 41.77 16.86
C ARG A 1171 -62.13 42.81 17.11
#